data_AF-A0A3L7SST0-F1
#
_entry.id   AF-A0A3L7SST0-F1
#
_cell.length_a   1.000
_cell.length_b   1.000
_cell.length_c   1.000
_cell.angle_alpha   90.00
_cell.angle_beta   90.00
_cell.angle_gamma   90.00
#
_symmetry.space_group_name_H-M   'P 1'
#
loop_
_entity.id
_entity.type
_entity.pdbx_description
1 polymer ?
#
loop_
_entity_poly.entity_id
_entity_poly.type
_entity_poly.pdbx_seq_one_letter_code
_entity_poly.pdbx_strand_id
1 'polypeptide(L)'
;MGMKDSNKADTARKSQSKWRTAWQIPLFILSLIALGTANFHKASTRNINTDKNSYVFEKVNALVKASDLNGAQSACREIIEKASADLTIQNQAKLYFAEISLLKVESATVVVDWDEALKTLRSIKKENLLEEDKQKYNFLIAKACILLKVEIQEAIESLEKGNLEPGRDPESLNLLSLGYMRSLNPDYIKALKANEEFRNIPLLSEEKRIPAQILGGELLMKLQRPDEARKVLQNINSRTNLTLEIKARQLLARSYMEESLWLEAVNIWKQVLDSPKEVLTDSGKPLYFLGVCLKKIDLIKEAEKAWAECEVKSQSDERYAASFQLAQIHLENKDLPLLTKSLEMLVKNCKSEEDWKNQYFTIKQVQNIFEKAQLESVQLSNFELALKINDSLQKVFPLYMALSLRSEVLNSWAETKLKESSELTDSAKIKAINQAGNELFVEAATLNVKSAAQAAAPARSLEELWKAVGRYRKGKDLPKAQETLVKFINSAGTDNRLGNALCQLGDVQKESGSIDDAKNSYLTSLKYKGPHSYNARYHLALIHIEKNELDQAEETLEQNLQLLRFDPDTDAQEKSLFAIGSIFFQRKNYRMVVRRYEEALERFGKNNQAVRARLQLGEAYRQLANQEQQNFILGEKTTDETKTHYQAEHRKWLQKSADTYQDLEQLADSPLGITQLSEEERLLIPLLAAECKFNMGQYEAAMLIYTRLAAKTRGKKEMLHALGGMVRCHSALGQFDLVAQRLAELKSQLNDMDDSVRKEWEPWLAIASKPIQK
;
A
#
# COMPACT_ATOMS: atom_id res chain seq x y z
N MET A 1 -24.57 46.99 33.37
CA MET A 1 -25.05 46.92 34.76
C MET A 1 -24.70 45.54 35.29
N GLY A 2 -23.81 45.33 36.24
CA GLY A 2 -23.00 46.25 37.02
C GLY A 2 -21.74 45.54 37.53
N MET A 3 -20.65 46.30 37.58
CA MET A 3 -19.47 46.02 38.40
C MET A 3 -19.84 46.16 39.89
N LYS A 4 -19.19 45.38 40.76
CA LYS A 4 -18.45 45.94 41.90
C LYS A 4 -17.54 44.90 42.57
N ASP A 5 -16.29 45.32 42.71
CA ASP A 5 -15.19 44.75 43.46
C ASP A 5 -15.45 44.63 44.97
N SER A 6 -14.73 43.72 45.66
CA SER A 6 -13.62 44.12 46.54
C SER A 6 -12.98 42.96 47.34
N ASN A 7 -11.64 42.91 47.20
CA ASN A 7 -10.60 42.72 48.22
C ASN A 7 -10.40 41.42 49.04
N LYS A 8 -9.24 40.81 48.70
CA LYS A 8 -8.03 40.54 49.54
C LYS A 8 -7.97 39.35 50.50
N ALA A 9 -6.94 38.54 50.19
CA ALA A 9 -5.99 37.85 51.06
C ALA A 9 -6.49 36.68 51.92
N ASP A 10 -6.06 35.45 51.60
CA ASP A 10 -5.13 34.75 52.48
C ASP A 10 -4.43 33.52 51.86
N THR A 11 -3.10 33.57 51.95
CA THR A 11 -2.12 32.49 52.13
C THR A 11 -2.39 31.06 51.63
N ALA A 12 -1.82 30.74 50.46
CA ALA A 12 -1.53 29.38 50.02
C ALA A 12 -0.49 28.70 50.95
N ARG A 13 -0.97 27.84 51.85
CA ARG A 13 -0.14 26.90 52.62
C ARG A 13 0.42 25.81 51.70
N LYS A 14 1.76 25.83 51.58
CA LYS A 14 2.59 24.69 51.17
C LYS A 14 2.21 23.43 51.96
N SER A 15 1.58 22.45 51.32
CA SER A 15 1.66 21.05 51.74
C SER A 15 2.82 20.38 50.99
N GLN A 16 4.05 20.74 51.39
CA GLN A 16 5.22 19.94 51.05
C GLN A 16 5.03 18.56 51.67
N SER A 17 4.73 17.58 50.83
CA SER A 17 4.79 16.16 51.13
C SER A 17 6.17 15.82 51.69
N LYS A 18 6.22 15.66 53.01
CA LYS A 18 7.35 15.16 53.78
C LYS A 18 7.50 13.66 53.53
N TRP A 19 8.26 13.26 52.51
CA TRP A 19 8.98 11.99 52.56
C TRP A 19 10.40 12.24 52.04
N ARG A 20 11.30 12.23 53.02
CA ARG A 20 12.72 12.47 52.91
C ARG A 20 13.33 11.39 52.01
N THR A 21 14.04 11.79 50.96
CA THR A 21 15.17 11.03 50.39
C THR A 21 16.30 11.05 51.41
N ALA A 22 16.10 10.35 52.52
CA ALA A 22 17.17 9.89 53.36
C ALA A 22 17.64 8.54 52.79
N TRP A 23 18.94 8.29 52.88
CA TRP A 23 19.63 7.01 52.61
C TRP A 23 20.16 6.80 51.20
N GLN A 24 21.24 7.53 50.89
CA GLN A 24 22.44 7.00 50.24
C GLN A 24 23.68 7.67 50.86
N ILE A 25 23.88 7.53 52.17
CA ILE A 25 25.24 7.64 52.71
C ILE A 25 25.43 6.54 53.74
N PRO A 26 26.28 5.56 53.42
CA PRO A 26 27.30 5.14 54.37
C PRO A 26 28.70 5.08 53.73
N LEU A 27 29.72 5.23 54.57
CA LEU A 27 31.17 5.11 54.31
C LEU A 27 31.92 6.13 53.42
N PHE A 28 31.32 6.89 52.49
CA PHE A 28 32.06 7.98 51.79
C PHE A 28 32.53 9.10 52.73
N ILE A 29 31.84 9.25 53.86
CA ILE A 29 32.20 10.17 54.94
C ILE A 29 33.55 9.77 55.60
N LEU A 30 33.93 8.49 55.59
CA LEU A 30 35.14 8.03 56.29
C LEU A 30 36.45 8.40 55.58
N SER A 31 36.47 8.60 54.25
CA SER A 31 37.67 9.11 53.56
C SER A 31 37.93 10.59 53.83
N LEU A 32 36.86 11.40 53.90
CA LEU A 32 36.92 12.81 54.31
C LEU A 32 37.29 12.96 55.80
N ILE A 33 36.81 12.06 56.67
CA ILE A 33 37.22 12.01 58.08
C ILE A 33 38.68 11.55 58.22
N ALA A 34 39.09 10.49 57.52
CA ALA A 34 40.43 9.92 57.66
C ALA A 34 41.52 10.89 57.18
N LEU A 35 41.30 11.63 56.08
CA LEU A 35 42.20 12.71 55.66
C LEU A 35 42.15 13.92 56.60
N GLY A 36 40.96 14.29 57.07
CA GLY A 36 40.80 15.33 58.09
C GLY A 36 41.53 14.99 59.39
N THR A 37 41.65 13.72 59.78
CA THR A 37 42.42 13.32 60.96
C THR A 37 43.91 13.05 60.67
N ALA A 38 44.25 12.55 59.48
CA ALA A 38 45.62 12.17 59.12
C ALA A 38 46.50 13.39 58.74
N ASN A 39 45.96 14.38 58.03
CA ASN A 39 46.68 15.65 57.80
C ASN A 39 46.79 16.48 59.09
N PHE A 40 45.87 16.30 60.04
CA PHE A 40 45.92 16.92 61.36
C PHE A 40 47.00 16.31 62.27
N HIS A 41 47.21 14.99 62.23
CA HIS A 41 48.27 14.37 63.04
C HIS A 41 49.68 14.62 62.51
N LYS A 42 49.87 14.74 61.18
CA LYS A 42 51.18 15.08 60.59
C LYS A 42 51.54 16.56 60.72
N ALA A 43 50.56 17.46 60.83
CA ALA A 43 50.77 18.87 61.09
C ALA A 43 51.02 19.22 62.58
N SER A 44 50.79 18.28 63.51
CA SER A 44 50.85 18.55 64.96
C SER A 44 52.28 18.70 65.53
N THR A 45 53.32 18.75 64.69
CA THR A 45 54.71 19.01 65.12
C THR A 45 55.26 20.37 64.67
N ARG A 46 54.44 21.27 64.11
CA ARG A 46 54.84 22.67 63.86
C ARG A 46 53.86 23.68 64.46
N ASN A 47 54.33 24.31 65.54
CA ASN A 47 53.94 25.60 66.13
C ASN A 47 52.55 26.18 65.81
N ILE A 48 51.65 26.02 66.79
CA ILE A 48 50.75 27.01 67.41
C ILE A 48 50.35 28.21 66.51
N ASN A 49 49.26 28.03 65.76
CA ASN A 49 48.30 29.08 65.41
C ASN A 49 46.91 28.47 65.07
N THR A 50 46.46 27.49 65.88
CA THR A 50 45.53 26.42 65.46
C THR A 50 44.08 26.47 65.99
N ASP A 51 43.55 27.58 66.51
CA ASP A 51 42.18 27.54 67.09
C ASP A 51 41.03 28.08 66.21
N LYS A 52 41.24 29.09 65.35
CA LYS A 52 40.12 29.62 64.53
C LYS A 52 39.89 28.87 63.21
N ASN A 53 40.95 28.31 62.62
CA ASN A 53 40.86 27.67 61.29
C ASN A 53 40.39 26.20 61.37
N SER A 54 40.62 25.51 62.51
CA SER A 54 40.15 24.14 62.74
C SER A 54 38.61 24.06 62.83
N TYR A 55 38.01 25.00 63.56
CA TYR A 55 36.55 25.07 63.78
C TYR A 55 35.74 25.26 62.48
N VAL A 56 36.32 25.94 61.49
CA VAL A 56 35.64 26.34 60.25
C VAL A 56 35.47 25.15 59.29
N PHE A 57 36.46 24.26 59.18
CA PHE A 57 36.35 23.03 58.39
C PHE A 57 35.67 21.88 59.15
N GLU A 58 35.66 21.90 60.49
CA GLU A 58 34.84 20.99 61.29
C GLU A 58 33.35 21.11 60.98
N LYS A 59 32.85 22.34 60.75
CA LYS A 59 31.45 22.58 60.34
C LYS A 59 31.13 21.96 58.98
N VAL A 60 32.01 22.13 57.99
CA VAL A 60 31.85 21.51 56.66
C VAL A 60 31.85 19.99 56.80
N ASN A 61 32.80 19.44 57.53
CA ASN A 61 32.89 18.00 57.77
C ASN A 61 31.67 17.46 58.52
N ALA A 62 31.14 18.17 59.52
CA ALA A 62 29.93 17.78 60.24
C ALA A 62 28.68 17.78 59.32
N LEU A 63 28.57 18.74 58.42
CA LEU A 63 27.48 18.81 57.44
C LEU A 63 27.58 17.67 56.41
N VAL A 64 28.79 17.35 55.94
CA VAL A 64 29.01 16.17 55.09
C VAL A 64 28.68 14.89 55.85
N LYS A 65 29.08 14.77 57.13
CA LYS A 65 28.70 13.64 58.00
C LYS A 65 27.17 13.50 58.13
N ALA A 66 26.47 14.62 58.18
CA ALA A 66 25.01 14.67 58.26
C ALA A 66 24.30 14.49 56.90
N SER A 67 25.04 14.22 55.82
CA SER A 67 24.50 14.11 54.46
C SER A 67 23.93 15.41 53.87
N ASP A 68 24.20 16.57 54.48
CA ASP A 68 23.75 17.87 53.98
C ASP A 68 24.79 18.48 53.03
N LEU A 69 24.83 17.97 51.79
CA LEU A 69 25.80 18.40 50.77
C LEU A 69 25.58 19.86 50.34
N ASN A 70 24.33 20.34 50.33
CA ASN A 70 24.02 21.73 49.99
C ASN A 70 24.47 22.68 51.11
N GLY A 71 24.19 22.34 52.37
CA GLY A 71 24.69 23.08 53.53
C GLY A 71 26.22 23.09 53.58
N ALA A 72 26.86 21.96 53.27
CA ALA A 72 28.32 21.87 53.21
C ALA A 72 28.91 22.75 52.09
N GLN A 73 28.31 22.76 50.89
CA GLN A 73 28.71 23.68 49.80
C GLN A 73 28.52 25.14 50.19
N SER A 74 27.39 25.51 50.80
CA SER A 74 27.14 26.87 51.27
C SER A 74 28.15 27.29 52.33
N ALA A 75 28.53 26.39 53.25
CA ALA A 75 29.58 26.64 54.22
C ALA A 75 30.95 26.84 53.54
N CYS A 76 31.29 26.06 52.50
CA CYS A 76 32.49 26.31 51.71
C CYS A 76 32.45 27.65 50.98
N ARG A 77 31.32 28.04 50.38
CA ARG A 77 31.15 29.38 49.76
C ARG A 77 31.32 30.50 50.77
N GLU A 78 30.73 30.35 51.96
CA GLU A 78 30.89 31.30 53.07
C GLU A 78 32.36 31.45 53.47
N ILE A 79 33.15 30.37 53.44
CA ILE A 79 34.60 30.43 53.70
C ILE A 79 35.33 31.11 52.55
N ILE A 80 35.01 30.78 51.29
CA ILE A 80 35.61 31.41 50.10
C ILE A 80 35.32 32.92 50.07
N GLU A 81 34.12 33.34 50.49
CA GLU A 81 33.66 34.73 50.52
C GLU A 81 34.11 35.50 51.77
N LYS A 82 34.17 34.86 52.95
CA LYS A 82 34.52 35.52 54.23
C LYS A 82 36.00 35.42 54.63
N ALA A 83 36.79 34.52 54.05
CA ALA A 83 38.13 34.26 54.56
C ALA A 83 39.10 35.43 54.31
N SER A 84 39.48 36.08 55.42
CA SER A 84 40.88 36.19 55.92
C SER A 84 41.99 36.10 54.87
N ALA A 85 42.95 37.03 54.93
CA ALA A 85 44.07 37.22 54.00
C ALA A 85 44.99 35.99 53.71
N ASP A 86 44.68 34.80 54.21
CA ASP A 86 45.41 33.56 53.95
C ASP A 86 44.85 32.81 52.73
N LEU A 87 45.61 32.94 51.63
CA LEU A 87 45.34 32.30 50.34
C LEU A 87 45.28 30.76 50.41
N THR A 88 45.96 30.16 51.38
CA THR A 88 46.02 28.69 51.56
C THR A 88 44.65 28.15 51.96
N ILE A 89 43.99 28.82 52.90
CA ILE A 89 42.67 28.44 53.43
C ILE A 89 41.59 28.59 52.35
N GLN A 90 41.66 29.68 51.57
CA GLN A 90 40.75 29.89 50.44
C GLN A 90 40.88 28.78 49.39
N ASN A 91 42.12 28.41 49.03
CA ASN A 91 42.35 27.34 48.05
C ASN A 91 41.86 25.98 48.57
N GLN A 92 42.05 25.67 49.85
CA GLN A 92 41.52 24.46 50.47
C GLN A 92 39.99 24.45 50.47
N ALA A 93 39.34 25.56 50.82
CA ALA A 93 37.88 25.67 50.76
C ALA A 93 37.32 25.49 49.34
N LYS A 94 38.02 26.00 48.31
CA LYS A 94 37.69 25.77 46.90
C LYS A 94 37.81 24.30 46.49
N LEU A 95 38.85 23.60 46.95
CA LEU A 95 39.01 22.16 46.70
C LEU A 95 37.88 21.35 47.37
N TYR A 96 37.54 21.65 48.63
CA TYR A 96 36.42 21.01 49.32
C TYR A 96 35.07 21.31 48.67
N PHE A 97 34.83 22.56 48.25
CA PHE A 97 33.63 22.93 47.50
C PHE A 97 33.49 22.06 46.24
N ALA A 98 34.54 21.99 45.44
CA ALA A 98 34.53 21.22 44.20
C ALA A 98 34.34 19.71 44.45
N GLU A 99 35.02 19.16 45.47
CA GLU A 99 34.85 17.76 45.86
C GLU A 99 33.40 17.44 46.24
N ILE A 100 32.76 18.27 47.07
CA ILE A 100 31.35 18.09 47.48
C ILE A 100 30.40 18.22 46.27
N SER A 101 30.64 19.19 45.39
CA SER A 101 29.86 19.35 44.15
C SER A 101 29.96 18.12 43.24
N LEU A 102 31.16 17.55 43.11
CA LEU A 102 31.44 16.38 42.26
C LEU A 102 31.07 15.05 42.93
N LEU A 103 30.58 15.05 44.18
CA LEU A 103 29.96 13.89 44.84
C LEU A 103 28.47 13.75 44.49
N LYS A 104 27.83 14.81 43.98
CA LYS A 104 26.41 14.77 43.63
C LYS A 104 26.17 13.92 42.38
N VAL A 105 25.07 13.18 42.38
CA VAL A 105 24.65 12.32 41.26
C VAL A 105 24.13 13.15 40.09
N GLU A 106 24.49 12.75 38.87
CA GLU A 106 24.13 13.41 37.61
C GLU A 106 22.64 13.77 37.53
N SER A 107 22.33 15.06 37.44
CA SER A 107 20.99 15.61 37.20
C SER A 107 21.11 17.01 36.60
N ALA A 108 20.05 17.55 35.99
CA ALA A 108 20.11 18.86 35.32
C ALA A 108 20.56 20.01 36.25
N THR A 109 20.20 19.95 37.53
CA THR A 109 20.66 20.90 38.56
C THR A 109 22.08 20.61 39.01
N VAL A 110 22.50 19.35 39.02
CA VAL A 110 23.84 18.93 39.42
C VAL A 110 24.89 19.19 38.34
N VAL A 111 24.52 19.20 37.06
CA VAL A 111 25.43 19.63 35.97
C VAL A 111 25.85 21.09 36.16
N VAL A 112 24.97 21.95 36.67
CA VAL A 112 25.29 23.33 37.04
C VAL A 112 26.29 23.36 38.19
N ASP A 113 26.09 22.52 39.22
CA ASP A 113 27.02 22.39 40.34
C ASP A 113 28.41 21.88 39.89
N TRP A 114 28.46 20.98 38.90
CA TRP A 114 29.72 20.48 38.33
C TRP A 114 30.45 21.53 37.50
N ASP A 115 29.73 22.31 36.69
CA ASP A 115 30.30 23.44 35.94
C ASP A 115 30.85 24.51 36.88
N GLU A 116 30.11 24.83 37.96
CA GLU A 116 30.58 25.74 39.00
C GLU A 116 31.80 25.18 39.73
N ALA A 117 31.85 23.88 40.01
CA ALA A 117 33.02 23.22 40.58
C ALA A 117 34.25 23.35 39.67
N LEU A 118 34.10 23.11 38.36
CA LEU A 118 35.18 23.24 37.39
C LEU A 118 35.69 24.69 37.30
N LYS A 119 34.79 25.68 37.24
CA LYS A 119 35.13 27.11 37.28
C LYS A 119 35.88 27.48 38.56
N THR A 120 35.40 26.98 39.70
CA THR A 120 36.02 27.21 41.01
C THR A 120 37.42 26.64 41.07
N LEU A 121 37.63 25.41 40.58
CA LEU A 121 38.95 24.77 40.47
C LEU A 121 39.87 25.57 39.55
N ARG A 122 39.41 25.98 38.36
CA ARG A 122 40.20 26.77 37.41
C ARG A 122 40.61 28.15 37.95
N SER A 123 39.92 28.68 38.96
CA SER A 123 40.31 29.93 39.63
C SER A 123 41.56 29.81 40.53
N ILE A 124 41.99 28.58 40.86
CA ILE A 124 43.16 28.33 41.70
C ILE A 124 44.43 28.38 40.85
N LYS A 125 45.40 29.22 41.25
CA LYS A 125 46.75 29.16 40.68
C LYS A 125 47.52 28.01 41.32
N LYS A 126 47.92 27.01 40.52
CA LYS A 126 48.56 25.75 40.98
C LYS A 126 49.83 25.95 41.81
N GLU A 127 50.56 27.04 41.58
CA GLU A 127 51.77 27.43 42.35
C GLU A 127 51.44 27.78 43.81
N ASN A 128 50.20 28.17 44.10
CA ASN A 128 49.73 28.57 45.43
C ASN A 128 49.07 27.41 46.20
N LEU A 129 49.27 26.17 45.75
CA LEU A 129 48.83 24.96 46.42
C LEU A 129 50.01 24.28 47.12
N LEU A 130 49.74 23.70 48.29
CA LEU A 130 50.66 22.77 48.94
C LEU A 130 50.88 21.55 48.04
N GLU A 131 52.05 20.91 48.12
CA GLU A 131 52.37 19.73 47.30
C GLU A 131 51.34 18.60 47.45
N GLU A 132 50.82 18.40 48.66
CA GLU A 132 49.78 17.40 48.99
C GLU A 132 48.42 17.74 48.33
N ASP A 133 48.12 19.04 48.11
CA ASP A 133 46.87 19.51 47.50
C ASP A 133 46.93 19.51 45.96
N LYS A 134 48.14 19.55 45.36
CA LYS A 134 48.32 19.54 43.90
C LYS A 134 47.83 18.25 43.25
N GLN A 135 48.00 17.10 43.91
CA GLN A 135 47.48 15.81 43.42
C GLN A 135 45.95 15.80 43.43
N LYS A 136 45.34 16.19 44.55
CA LYS A 136 43.88 16.30 44.70
C LYS A 136 43.26 17.27 43.70
N TYR A 137 43.91 18.41 43.46
CA TYR A 137 43.51 19.39 42.45
C TYR A 137 43.45 18.79 41.03
N ASN A 138 44.51 18.10 40.58
CA ASN A 138 44.55 17.50 39.25
C ASN A 138 43.45 16.43 39.09
N PHE A 139 43.24 15.62 40.14
CA PHE A 139 42.19 14.61 40.17
C PHE A 139 40.78 15.21 40.06
N LEU A 140 40.47 16.26 40.84
CA LEU A 140 39.15 16.91 40.81
C LEU A 140 38.87 17.62 39.49
N ILE A 141 39.87 18.25 38.87
CA ILE A 141 39.73 18.84 37.52
C ILE A 141 39.41 17.74 36.51
N ALA A 142 40.19 16.65 36.50
CA ALA A 142 39.95 15.56 35.56
C ALA A 142 38.57 14.93 35.75
N LYS A 143 38.15 14.74 37.01
CA LYS A 143 36.79 14.28 37.36
C LYS A 143 35.71 15.20 36.80
N ALA A 144 35.84 16.52 37.01
CA ALA A 144 34.88 17.49 36.50
C ALA A 144 34.82 17.51 34.96
N CYS A 145 35.98 17.51 34.29
CA CYS A 145 36.09 17.46 32.84
C CYS A 145 35.42 16.21 32.24
N ILE A 146 35.67 15.03 32.80
CA ILE A 146 35.08 13.75 32.36
C ILE A 146 33.55 13.70 32.62
N LEU A 147 33.09 14.26 33.75
CA LEU A 147 31.67 14.33 34.07
C LEU A 147 30.91 15.29 33.15
N LEU A 148 31.49 16.48 32.89
CA LEU A 148 30.94 17.51 32.00
C LEU A 148 31.16 17.23 30.51
N LYS A 149 31.97 16.22 30.18
CA LYS A 149 32.37 15.86 28.81
C LYS A 149 33.08 16.99 28.06
N VAL A 150 33.94 17.72 28.77
CA VAL A 150 34.78 18.79 28.23
C VAL A 150 36.25 18.44 28.46
N GLU A 151 37.14 18.75 27.51
CA GLU A 151 38.60 18.53 27.66
C GLU A 151 38.95 17.11 28.19
N ILE A 152 38.23 16.10 27.68
CA ILE A 152 38.33 14.72 28.18
C ILE A 152 39.73 14.17 27.93
N GLN A 153 40.35 14.53 26.81
CA GLN A 153 41.67 14.02 26.42
C GLN A 153 42.75 14.52 27.39
N GLU A 154 42.74 15.82 27.70
CA GLU A 154 43.64 16.44 28.67
C GLU A 154 43.42 15.87 30.08
N ALA A 155 42.16 15.59 30.44
CA ALA A 155 41.81 14.94 31.70
C ALA A 155 42.36 13.51 31.79
N ILE A 156 42.28 12.72 30.71
CA ILE A 156 42.85 11.37 30.64
C ILE A 156 44.36 11.43 30.81
N GLU A 157 45.06 12.27 30.05
CA GLU A 157 46.53 12.39 30.11
C GLU A 157 47.02 12.80 31.51
N SER A 158 46.29 13.72 32.16
CA SER A 158 46.55 14.12 33.54
C SER A 158 46.40 12.95 34.53
N LEU A 159 45.32 12.16 34.39
CA LEU A 159 45.08 10.99 35.23
C LEU A 159 46.07 9.86 34.99
N GLU A 160 46.47 9.60 33.73
CA GLU A 160 47.49 8.59 33.41
C GLU A 160 48.82 8.92 34.09
N LYS A 161 49.22 10.19 34.04
CA LYS A 161 50.46 10.66 34.65
C LYS A 161 50.42 10.56 36.18
N GLY A 162 49.30 10.96 36.79
CA GLY A 162 49.08 10.85 38.23
C GLY A 162 48.96 9.41 38.73
N ASN A 163 48.50 8.48 37.89
CA ASN A 163 48.36 7.05 38.24
C ASN A 163 49.72 6.34 38.44
N LEU A 164 50.83 6.95 38.01
CA LEU A 164 52.20 6.47 38.19
C LEU A 164 52.83 6.91 39.52
N GLU A 165 52.19 7.81 40.28
CA GLU A 165 52.74 8.37 41.52
C GLU A 165 52.38 7.52 42.77
N PRO A 166 53.28 7.42 43.77
CA PRO A 166 52.97 6.76 45.04
C PRO A 166 51.91 7.55 45.82
N GLY A 167 50.87 6.86 46.31
CA GLY A 167 49.75 7.48 47.03
C GLY A 167 48.52 7.84 46.17
N ARG A 168 48.48 7.40 44.90
CA ARG A 168 47.34 7.60 43.99
C ARG A 168 45.98 7.27 44.61
N ASP A 169 44.95 8.04 44.26
CA ASP A 169 43.57 7.70 44.60
C ASP A 169 43.10 6.52 43.72
N PRO A 170 42.69 5.37 44.31
CA PRO A 170 42.06 4.27 43.60
C PRO A 170 40.99 4.68 42.59
N GLU A 171 40.22 5.71 42.89
CA GLU A 171 39.12 6.22 42.05
C GLU A 171 39.62 6.76 40.70
N SER A 172 40.90 7.08 40.57
CA SER A 172 41.52 7.53 39.32
C SER A 172 41.37 6.49 38.20
N LEU A 173 41.42 5.20 38.53
CA LEU A 173 41.21 4.11 37.57
C LEU A 173 39.76 4.04 37.08
N ASN A 174 38.79 4.29 37.96
CA ASN A 174 37.37 4.36 37.59
C ASN A 174 37.10 5.56 36.67
N LEU A 175 37.71 6.72 36.97
CA LEU A 175 37.63 7.90 36.12
C LEU A 175 38.33 7.72 34.78
N LEU A 176 39.51 7.09 34.74
CA LEU A 176 40.19 6.73 33.49
C LEU A 176 39.29 5.85 32.63
N SER A 177 38.65 4.83 33.22
CA SER A 177 37.69 3.98 32.51
C SER A 177 36.54 4.78 31.89
N LEU A 178 35.91 5.66 32.68
CA LEU A 178 34.84 6.55 32.21
C LEU A 178 35.33 7.55 31.15
N GLY A 179 36.53 8.09 31.30
CA GLY A 179 37.15 9.03 30.37
C GLY A 179 37.38 8.38 29.01
N TYR A 180 38.01 7.20 28.99
CA TYR A 180 38.20 6.43 27.77
C TYR A 180 36.88 6.06 27.08
N MET A 181 35.84 5.76 27.85
CA MET A 181 34.51 5.45 27.31
C MET A 181 33.79 6.69 26.74
N ARG A 182 33.97 7.87 27.35
CA ARG A 182 33.25 9.11 27.01
C ARG A 182 33.99 10.00 26.01
N SER A 183 35.24 9.67 25.65
CA SER A 183 36.04 10.41 24.68
C SER A 183 35.37 10.46 23.28
N LEU A 184 35.75 11.43 22.45
CA LEU A 184 35.28 11.57 21.07
C LEU A 184 35.59 10.31 20.24
N ASN A 185 36.75 9.69 20.53
CA ASN A 185 37.14 8.38 20.00
C ASN A 185 37.28 7.41 21.18
N PRO A 186 36.22 6.69 21.56
CA PRO A 186 36.27 5.80 22.71
C PRO A 186 37.28 4.66 22.54
N ASP A 187 38.13 4.46 23.55
CA ASP A 187 39.05 3.31 23.63
C ASP A 187 38.52 2.31 24.66
N TYR A 188 37.63 1.43 24.21
CA TYR A 188 36.98 0.46 25.11
C TYR A 188 37.96 -0.57 25.70
N ILE A 189 39.10 -0.82 25.04
CA ILE A 189 40.12 -1.76 25.52
C ILE A 189 40.84 -1.15 26.72
N LYS A 190 41.33 0.10 26.60
CA LYS A 190 41.93 0.81 27.73
C LYS A 190 40.92 1.07 28.84
N ALA A 191 39.67 1.39 28.48
CA ALA A 191 38.60 1.57 29.45
C ALA A 191 38.37 0.31 30.29
N LEU A 192 38.32 -0.86 29.63
CA LEU A 192 38.13 -2.15 30.30
C LEU A 192 39.33 -2.51 31.18
N LYS A 193 40.56 -2.29 30.70
CA LYS A 193 41.77 -2.55 31.49
C LYS A 193 41.80 -1.73 32.78
N ALA A 194 41.52 -0.42 32.69
CA ALA A 194 41.43 0.45 33.87
C ALA A 194 40.31 0.01 34.82
N ASN A 195 39.17 -0.45 34.29
CA ASN A 195 38.06 -0.99 35.08
C ASN A 195 38.44 -2.30 35.80
N GLU A 196 39.13 -3.23 35.13
CA GLU A 196 39.64 -4.46 35.72
C GLU A 196 40.63 -4.18 36.85
N GLU A 197 41.59 -3.30 36.63
CA GLU A 197 42.53 -2.86 37.66
C GLU A 197 41.81 -2.26 38.87
N PHE A 198 40.77 -1.44 38.65
CA PHE A 198 39.97 -0.87 39.74
C PHE A 198 39.20 -1.93 40.53
N ARG A 199 38.52 -2.88 39.85
CA ARG A 199 37.74 -3.93 40.50
C ARG A 199 38.58 -4.89 41.33
N ASN A 200 39.84 -5.09 40.95
CA ASN A 200 40.79 -6.00 41.60
C ASN A 200 41.54 -5.38 42.77
N ILE A 201 41.25 -4.13 43.15
CA ILE A 201 41.84 -3.50 44.34
C ILE A 201 41.42 -4.28 45.60
N PRO A 202 42.38 -4.72 46.44
CA PRO A 202 42.07 -5.42 47.69
C PRO A 202 41.15 -4.60 48.60
N LEU A 203 40.17 -5.25 49.23
CA LEU A 203 39.23 -4.64 50.17
C LEU A 203 38.36 -3.49 49.60
N LEU A 204 38.19 -3.40 48.27
CA LEU A 204 37.25 -2.45 47.67
C LEU A 204 35.81 -2.70 48.18
N SER A 205 35.15 -1.65 48.67
CA SER A 205 33.78 -1.73 49.17
C SER A 205 32.78 -2.13 48.09
N GLU A 206 31.70 -2.82 48.47
CA GLU A 206 30.65 -3.23 47.52
C GLU A 206 30.00 -2.03 46.81
N GLU A 207 29.88 -0.89 47.50
CA GLU A 207 29.32 0.35 46.94
C GLU A 207 30.12 0.88 45.74
N LYS A 208 31.44 0.63 45.71
CA LYS A 208 32.32 0.98 44.57
C LYS A 208 32.47 -0.17 43.59
N ARG A 209 32.52 -1.40 44.10
CA ARG A 209 32.71 -2.61 43.28
C ARG A 209 31.52 -2.88 42.36
N ILE A 210 30.28 -2.76 42.85
CA ILE A 210 29.08 -3.10 42.06
C ILE A 210 28.92 -2.16 40.85
N PRO A 211 28.97 -0.82 40.97
CA PRO A 211 28.97 0.07 39.81
C PRO A 211 30.11 -0.21 38.83
N ALA A 212 31.30 -0.52 39.34
CA ALA A 212 32.45 -0.87 38.50
C ALA A 212 32.23 -2.19 37.75
N GLN A 213 31.60 -3.20 38.37
CA GLN A 213 31.22 -4.44 37.70
C GLN A 213 30.18 -4.21 36.61
N ILE A 214 29.17 -3.37 36.85
CA ILE A 214 28.17 -2.97 35.85
C ILE A 214 28.85 -2.28 34.66
N LEU A 215 29.71 -1.28 34.92
CA LEU A 215 30.48 -0.60 33.87
C LEU A 215 31.38 -1.57 33.10
N GLY A 216 32.05 -2.50 33.79
CA GLY A 216 32.85 -3.54 33.15
C GLY A 216 32.02 -4.44 32.24
N GLY A 217 30.81 -4.82 32.68
CA GLY A 217 29.84 -5.52 31.85
C GLY A 217 29.43 -4.72 30.61
N GLU A 218 29.13 -3.42 30.76
CA GLU A 218 28.82 -2.52 29.62
C GLU A 218 29.98 -2.44 28.62
N LEU A 219 31.21 -2.28 29.09
CA LEU A 219 32.41 -2.22 28.26
C LEU A 219 32.65 -3.53 27.50
N LEU A 220 32.47 -4.67 28.17
CA LEU A 220 32.56 -6.00 27.54
C LEU A 220 31.50 -6.19 26.46
N MET A 221 30.26 -5.72 26.68
CA MET A 221 29.23 -5.68 25.65
C MET A 221 29.63 -4.79 24.46
N LYS A 222 30.22 -3.62 24.70
CA LYS A 222 30.73 -2.74 23.63
C LYS A 222 31.88 -3.37 22.83
N LEU A 223 32.66 -4.26 23.46
CA LEU A 223 33.73 -5.03 22.84
C LEU A 223 33.26 -6.34 22.20
N GLN A 224 31.95 -6.62 22.15
CA GLN A 224 31.39 -7.88 21.62
C GLN A 224 31.90 -9.12 22.37
N ARG A 225 32.07 -9.02 23.69
CA ARG A 225 32.47 -10.12 24.60
C ARG A 225 31.37 -10.42 25.64
N PRO A 226 30.18 -10.88 25.22
CA PRO A 226 29.03 -11.06 26.10
C PRO A 226 29.21 -12.17 27.14
N ASP A 227 29.97 -13.23 26.85
CA ASP A 227 30.23 -14.32 27.80
C ASP A 227 31.01 -13.85 29.03
N GLU A 228 32.00 -13.00 28.83
CA GLU A 228 32.77 -12.38 29.90
C GLU A 228 31.93 -11.35 30.67
N ALA A 229 31.08 -10.60 29.97
CA ALA A 229 30.12 -9.70 30.60
C ALA A 229 29.22 -10.47 31.59
N ARG A 230 28.73 -11.66 31.20
CA ARG A 230 27.92 -12.51 32.08
C ARG A 230 28.66 -12.93 33.34
N LYS A 231 29.92 -13.35 33.23
CA LYS A 231 30.73 -13.76 34.38
C LYS A 231 30.85 -12.65 35.43
N VAL A 232 30.95 -11.40 34.96
CA VAL A 232 31.01 -10.20 35.82
C VAL A 232 29.65 -9.87 36.44
N LEU A 233 28.56 -10.02 35.68
CA LEU A 233 27.22 -9.54 36.06
C LEU A 233 26.38 -10.54 36.86
N GLN A 234 26.54 -11.85 36.63
CA GLN A 234 25.65 -12.90 37.14
C GLN A 234 25.57 -13.01 38.68
N ASN A 235 26.59 -12.51 39.39
CA ASN A 235 26.71 -12.62 40.85
C ASN A 235 26.38 -11.30 41.58
N ILE A 236 25.89 -10.28 40.87
CA ILE A 236 25.54 -8.99 41.48
C ILE A 236 24.18 -9.12 42.17
N ASN A 237 24.19 -9.36 43.48
CA ASN A 237 23.00 -9.38 44.34
C ASN A 237 23.10 -8.26 45.38
N SER A 238 22.56 -7.08 45.08
CA SER A 238 22.59 -5.94 46.00
C SER A 238 21.30 -5.85 46.80
N ARG A 239 21.25 -6.55 47.95
CA ARG A 239 20.12 -6.43 48.91
C ARG A 239 19.86 -5.00 49.37
N THR A 240 20.85 -4.13 49.24
CA THR A 240 20.83 -2.73 49.67
C THR A 240 20.55 -1.73 48.54
N ASN A 241 20.68 -2.10 47.26
CA ASN A 241 20.45 -1.20 46.11
C ASN A 241 19.82 -1.92 44.90
N LEU A 242 18.50 -2.08 44.94
CA LEU A 242 17.73 -2.75 43.89
C LEU A 242 17.84 -2.05 42.52
N THR A 243 18.10 -0.74 42.47
CA THR A 243 18.23 -0.01 41.20
C THR A 243 19.47 -0.46 40.42
N LEU A 244 20.60 -0.65 41.11
CA LEU A 244 21.82 -1.18 40.48
C LEU A 244 21.67 -2.64 40.09
N GLU A 245 20.98 -3.43 40.91
CA GLU A 245 20.66 -4.82 40.61
C GLU A 245 19.80 -4.96 39.35
N ILE A 246 18.75 -4.13 39.20
CA ILE A 246 17.94 -4.08 37.97
C ILE A 246 18.83 -3.76 36.76
N LYS A 247 19.69 -2.73 36.84
CA LYS A 247 20.60 -2.38 35.72
C LYS A 247 21.53 -3.54 35.35
N ALA A 248 22.11 -4.21 36.34
CA ALA A 248 22.96 -5.39 36.13
C ALA A 248 22.18 -6.51 35.43
N ARG A 249 20.96 -6.82 35.89
CA ARG A 249 20.10 -7.84 35.28
C ARG A 249 19.67 -7.48 33.85
N GLN A 250 19.39 -6.22 33.56
CA GLN A 250 19.05 -5.78 32.19
C GLN A 250 20.24 -5.98 31.23
N LEU A 251 21.47 -5.68 31.66
CA LEU A 251 22.68 -5.94 30.87
C LEU A 251 22.94 -7.44 30.74
N LEU A 252 22.75 -8.20 31.81
CA LEU A 252 22.88 -9.66 31.81
C LEU A 252 21.91 -10.29 30.80
N ALA A 253 20.64 -9.88 30.80
CA ALA A 253 19.67 -10.36 29.83
C ALA A 253 20.10 -10.05 28.39
N ARG A 254 20.58 -8.82 28.12
CA ARG A 254 21.11 -8.45 26.79
C ARG A 254 22.32 -9.27 26.37
N SER A 255 23.21 -9.60 27.28
CA SER A 255 24.38 -10.46 26.99
C SER A 255 23.99 -11.89 26.61
N TYR A 256 22.88 -12.41 27.14
CA TYR A 256 22.31 -13.68 26.67
C TYR A 256 21.71 -13.52 25.26
N MET A 257 21.02 -12.41 24.98
CA MET A 257 20.44 -12.14 23.66
C MET A 257 21.47 -12.05 22.53
N GLU A 258 22.65 -11.45 22.77
CA GLU A 258 23.71 -11.33 21.75
C GLU A 258 24.25 -12.69 21.29
N GLU A 259 24.23 -13.69 22.17
CA GLU A 259 24.60 -15.08 21.84
C GLU A 259 23.41 -15.97 21.51
N SER A 260 22.23 -15.39 21.30
CA SER A 260 21.00 -16.15 21.01
C SER A 260 20.59 -17.16 22.09
N LEU A 261 20.99 -16.93 23.35
CA LEU A 261 20.58 -17.70 24.52
C LEU A 261 19.25 -17.17 25.06
N TRP A 262 18.20 -17.40 24.28
CA TRP A 262 16.91 -16.72 24.45
C TRP A 262 16.15 -17.12 25.71
N LEU A 263 16.22 -18.39 26.13
CA LEU A 263 15.49 -18.89 27.30
C LEU A 263 16.05 -18.28 28.60
N GLU A 264 17.36 -18.20 28.70
CA GLU A 264 18.08 -17.55 29.79
C GLU A 264 17.73 -16.06 29.84
N ALA A 265 17.73 -15.38 28.68
CA ALA A 265 17.32 -13.99 28.59
C ALA A 265 15.86 -13.78 29.07
N VAL A 266 14.91 -14.65 28.68
CA VAL A 266 13.51 -14.61 29.15
C VAL A 266 13.45 -14.68 30.67
N ASN A 267 14.18 -15.61 31.29
CA ASN A 267 14.19 -15.79 32.75
C ASN A 267 14.69 -14.52 33.45
N ILE A 268 15.76 -13.91 32.96
CA ILE A 268 16.29 -12.67 33.55
C ILE A 268 15.33 -11.50 33.34
N TRP A 269 14.71 -11.36 32.16
CA TRP A 269 13.72 -10.30 31.91
C TRP A 269 12.47 -10.42 32.79
N LYS A 270 11.98 -11.63 33.05
CA LYS A 270 10.89 -11.89 34.01
C LYS A 270 11.29 -11.43 35.43
N GLN A 271 12.50 -11.77 35.88
CA GLN A 271 13.01 -11.30 37.18
C GLN A 271 13.14 -9.77 37.29
N VAL A 272 13.47 -9.08 36.19
CA VAL A 272 13.48 -7.61 36.16
C VAL A 272 12.06 -7.07 36.35
N LEU A 273 11.07 -7.66 35.67
CA LEU A 273 9.67 -7.22 35.73
C LEU A 273 8.98 -7.53 37.06
N ASP A 274 9.44 -8.54 37.79
CA ASP A 274 8.97 -8.88 39.14
C ASP A 274 9.46 -7.90 40.22
N SER A 275 10.34 -6.94 39.86
CA SER A 275 10.87 -5.96 40.81
C SER A 275 9.80 -4.93 41.24
N PRO A 276 9.88 -4.37 42.48
CA PRO A 276 8.91 -3.38 42.96
C PRO A 276 8.78 -2.15 42.04
N LYS A 277 7.55 -1.70 41.81
CA LYS A 277 7.24 -0.58 40.89
C LYS A 277 7.86 0.74 41.33
N GLU A 278 8.10 0.91 42.63
CA GLU A 278 8.77 2.08 43.19
C GLU A 278 10.22 2.21 42.70
N VAL A 279 10.84 1.09 42.29
CA VAL A 279 12.22 1.03 41.81
C VAL A 279 12.27 0.90 40.27
N LEU A 280 11.41 0.07 39.68
CA LEU A 280 11.30 -0.05 38.22
C LEU A 280 10.34 1.02 37.68
N THR A 281 10.86 2.22 37.47
CA THR A 281 10.08 3.37 37.00
C THR A 281 9.66 3.29 35.53
N ASP A 282 10.37 2.49 34.71
CA ASP A 282 10.03 2.22 33.31
C ASP A 282 10.12 0.71 33.02
N SER A 283 8.97 0.12 32.70
CA SER A 283 8.84 -1.30 32.31
C SER A 283 8.83 -1.51 30.80
N GLY A 284 8.85 -0.46 29.98
CA GLY A 284 8.77 -0.54 28.53
C GLY A 284 9.92 -1.33 27.91
N LYS A 285 11.17 -0.96 28.23
CA LYS A 285 12.36 -1.67 27.74
C LYS A 285 12.36 -3.16 28.11
N PRO A 286 12.18 -3.54 29.39
CA PRO A 286 12.10 -4.95 29.75
C PRO A 286 10.97 -5.71 29.04
N LEU A 287 9.76 -5.14 28.95
CA LEU A 287 8.63 -5.79 28.28
C LEU A 287 8.88 -6.00 26.78
N TYR A 288 9.45 -5.00 26.10
CA TYR A 288 9.78 -5.10 24.69
C TYR A 288 10.79 -6.23 24.42
N PHE A 289 11.91 -6.25 25.14
CA PHE A 289 12.94 -7.27 24.95
C PHE A 289 12.49 -8.66 25.41
N LEU A 290 11.66 -8.76 26.45
CA LEU A 290 11.00 -10.00 26.83
C LEU A 290 10.20 -10.58 25.66
N GLY A 291 9.37 -9.74 25.01
CA GLY A 291 8.60 -10.17 23.84
C GLY A 291 9.50 -10.64 22.69
N VAL A 292 10.61 -9.94 22.43
CA VAL A 292 11.60 -10.36 21.40
C VAL A 292 12.16 -11.75 21.72
N CYS A 293 12.57 -12.00 22.96
CA CYS A 293 13.12 -13.30 23.36
C CYS A 293 12.06 -14.41 23.27
N LEU A 294 10.83 -14.15 23.74
CA LEU A 294 9.71 -15.10 23.67
C LEU A 294 9.38 -15.49 22.22
N LYS A 295 9.38 -14.53 21.28
CA LYS A 295 9.18 -14.81 19.85
C LYS A 295 10.29 -15.70 19.30
N LYS A 296 11.55 -15.52 19.72
CA LYS A 296 12.70 -16.32 19.26
C LYS A 296 12.67 -17.78 19.73
N ILE A 297 11.96 -18.08 20.81
CA ILE A 297 11.72 -19.45 21.31
C ILE A 297 10.32 -19.97 20.95
N ASP A 298 9.65 -19.34 19.98
CA ASP A 298 8.34 -19.75 19.44
C ASP A 298 7.16 -19.68 20.44
N LEU A 299 7.30 -18.92 21.54
CA LEU A 299 6.21 -18.64 22.47
C LEU A 299 5.44 -17.38 22.05
N ILE A 300 4.86 -17.41 20.85
CA ILE A 300 4.25 -16.24 20.19
C ILE A 300 3.15 -15.58 21.02
N LYS A 301 2.26 -16.36 21.67
CA LYS A 301 1.18 -15.82 22.51
C LYS A 301 1.68 -15.10 23.76
N GLU A 302 2.79 -15.54 24.34
CA GLU A 302 3.41 -14.85 25.48
C GLU A 302 4.13 -13.57 25.00
N ALA A 303 4.78 -13.62 23.83
CA ALA A 303 5.39 -12.46 23.22
C ALA A 303 4.36 -11.36 22.93
N GLU A 304 3.21 -11.73 22.37
CA GLU A 304 2.09 -10.82 22.11
C GLU A 304 1.60 -10.14 23.40
N LYS A 305 1.42 -10.90 24.48
CA LYS A 305 1.04 -10.34 25.80
C LYS A 305 2.08 -9.34 26.32
N ALA A 306 3.36 -9.69 26.25
CA ALA A 306 4.45 -8.81 26.70
C ALA A 306 4.47 -7.49 25.91
N TRP A 307 4.27 -7.55 24.59
CA TRP A 307 4.22 -6.34 23.75
C TRP A 307 2.95 -5.53 23.95
N ALA A 308 1.78 -6.15 24.11
CA ALA A 308 0.55 -5.43 24.44
C ALA A 308 0.65 -4.70 25.79
N GLU A 309 1.31 -5.31 26.77
CA GLU A 309 1.59 -4.68 28.05
C GLU A 309 2.61 -3.53 27.91
N CYS A 310 3.63 -3.70 27.06
CA CYS A 310 4.59 -2.65 26.72
C CYS A 310 3.89 -1.43 26.10
N GLU A 311 2.95 -1.65 25.17
CA GLU A 311 2.16 -0.56 24.58
C GLU A 311 1.40 0.22 25.64
N VAL A 312 0.88 -0.41 26.69
CA VAL A 312 0.12 0.32 27.72
C VAL A 312 1.06 1.05 28.67
N LYS A 313 2.11 0.39 29.14
CA LYS A 313 2.96 0.88 30.24
C LYS A 313 4.09 1.83 29.82
N SER A 314 4.62 1.68 28.60
CA SER A 314 5.74 2.51 28.13
C SER A 314 5.29 3.90 27.68
N GLN A 315 6.09 4.93 27.95
CA GLN A 315 5.91 6.28 27.40
C GLN A 315 6.97 6.65 26.35
N SER A 316 7.85 5.71 26.00
CA SER A 316 9.01 5.90 25.13
C SER A 316 8.90 5.09 23.83
N ASP A 317 9.95 5.13 23.00
CA ASP A 317 9.99 4.51 21.67
C ASP A 317 9.68 3.00 21.65
N GLU A 318 9.89 2.32 22.78
CA GLU A 318 9.61 0.90 22.98
C GLU A 318 8.12 0.56 22.77
N ARG A 319 7.20 1.49 23.07
CA ARG A 319 5.77 1.32 22.77
C ARG A 319 5.56 1.09 21.28
N TYR A 320 6.18 1.92 20.43
CA TYR A 320 6.03 1.80 18.97
C TYR A 320 6.77 0.58 18.43
N ALA A 321 7.90 0.20 19.03
CA ALA A 321 8.59 -1.04 18.68
C ALA A 321 7.75 -2.29 19.02
N ALA A 322 7.03 -2.27 20.14
CA ALA A 322 6.04 -3.29 20.47
C ALA A 322 4.89 -3.32 19.45
N SER A 323 4.32 -2.16 19.09
CA SER A 323 3.27 -2.05 18.04
C SER A 323 3.73 -2.60 16.70
N PHE A 324 4.98 -2.35 16.32
CA PHE A 324 5.57 -2.88 15.08
C PHE A 324 5.62 -4.41 15.10
N GLN A 325 6.03 -5.02 16.21
CA GLN A 325 6.07 -6.48 16.34
C GLN A 325 4.67 -7.10 16.38
N LEU A 326 3.72 -6.46 17.05
CA LEU A 326 2.31 -6.87 17.06
C LEU A 326 1.70 -6.83 15.66
N ALA A 327 1.93 -5.75 14.91
CA ALA A 327 1.46 -5.64 13.52
C ALA A 327 2.02 -6.77 12.63
N GLN A 328 3.26 -7.20 12.83
CA GLN A 328 3.81 -8.36 12.10
C GLN A 328 3.06 -9.66 12.43
N ILE A 329 2.83 -9.92 13.72
CA ILE A 329 2.08 -11.13 14.16
C ILE A 329 0.65 -11.11 13.62
N HIS A 330 -0.05 -9.96 13.74
CA HIS A 330 -1.43 -9.86 13.28
C HIS A 330 -1.55 -9.96 11.76
N LEU A 331 -0.55 -9.49 11.02
CA LEU A 331 -0.45 -9.70 9.57
C LEU A 331 -0.25 -11.18 9.23
N GLU A 332 0.68 -11.86 9.89
CA GLU A 332 0.92 -13.31 9.70
C GLU A 332 -0.32 -14.15 10.00
N ASN A 333 -1.06 -13.79 11.06
CA ASN A 333 -2.31 -14.44 11.46
C ASN A 333 -3.52 -14.00 10.65
N LYS A 334 -3.38 -13.02 9.75
CA LYS A 334 -4.47 -12.41 8.96
C LYS A 334 -5.60 -11.82 9.81
N ASP A 335 -5.29 -11.39 11.03
CA ASP A 335 -6.23 -10.70 11.93
C ASP A 335 -6.26 -9.21 11.59
N LEU A 336 -7.06 -8.86 10.57
CA LEU A 336 -7.13 -7.49 10.05
C LEU A 336 -7.60 -6.45 11.10
N PRO A 337 -8.57 -6.72 11.99
CA PRO A 337 -8.95 -5.78 13.04
C PRO A 337 -7.81 -5.45 14.00
N LEU A 338 -7.08 -6.45 14.50
CA LEU A 338 -5.94 -6.22 15.39
C LEU A 338 -4.78 -5.57 14.66
N LEU A 339 -4.48 -6.01 13.43
CA LEU A 339 -3.48 -5.42 12.55
C LEU A 339 -3.71 -3.91 12.38
N THR A 340 -4.95 -3.52 12.08
CA THR A 340 -5.31 -2.10 11.90
C THR A 340 -5.04 -1.30 13.17
N LYS A 341 -5.41 -1.84 14.34
CA LYS A 341 -5.18 -1.19 15.64
C LYS A 341 -3.67 -1.03 15.93
N SER A 342 -2.87 -2.06 15.66
CA SER A 342 -1.42 -1.99 15.84
C SER A 342 -0.76 -1.00 14.89
N LEU A 343 -1.21 -0.91 13.63
CA LEU A 343 -0.73 0.08 12.67
C LEU A 343 -1.09 1.51 13.07
N GLU A 344 -2.30 1.76 13.55
CA GLU A 344 -2.71 3.08 14.06
C GLU A 344 -1.86 3.52 15.26
N MET A 345 -1.59 2.59 16.19
CA MET A 345 -0.71 2.84 17.34
C MET A 345 0.74 3.10 16.92
N LEU A 346 1.25 2.34 15.97
CA LEU A 346 2.61 2.45 15.45
C LEU A 346 2.95 3.86 14.94
N VAL A 347 1.99 4.52 14.27
CA VAL A 347 2.19 5.84 13.66
C VAL A 347 1.50 6.97 14.45
N LYS A 348 1.06 6.71 15.68
CA LYS A 348 0.20 7.64 16.45
C LYS A 348 0.81 9.04 16.62
N ASN A 349 2.12 9.13 16.82
CA ASN A 349 2.83 10.39 17.05
C ASN A 349 3.49 10.99 15.80
N CYS A 350 3.43 10.29 14.66
CA CYS A 350 3.99 10.79 13.40
C CYS A 350 2.93 11.58 12.63
N LYS A 351 3.29 12.77 12.15
CA LYS A 351 2.42 13.54 11.23
C LYS A 351 2.86 13.40 9.79
N SER A 352 4.16 13.25 9.55
CA SER A 352 4.75 13.02 8.23
C SER A 352 5.93 12.05 8.27
N GLU A 353 6.40 11.65 7.09
CA GLU A 353 7.61 10.84 6.91
C GLU A 353 8.87 11.51 7.49
N GLU A 354 8.98 12.84 7.40
CA GLU A 354 10.12 13.60 7.91
C GLU A 354 10.20 13.63 9.44
N ASP A 355 9.05 13.45 10.11
CA ASP A 355 8.98 13.37 11.58
C ASP A 355 9.47 12.02 12.12
N TRP A 356 9.74 11.04 11.24
CA TRP A 356 10.06 9.68 11.67
C TRP A 356 11.41 9.61 12.40
N LYS A 357 11.35 9.41 13.71
CA LYS A 357 12.52 9.16 14.57
C LYS A 357 12.24 7.94 15.43
N ASN A 358 12.97 6.86 15.20
CA ASN A 358 12.90 5.66 16.03
C ASN A 358 14.24 4.89 16.00
N GLN A 359 14.66 4.38 17.16
CA GLN A 359 15.92 3.64 17.30
C GLN A 359 15.85 2.16 16.91
N TYR A 360 14.65 1.58 16.78
CA TYR A 360 14.43 0.15 16.62
C TYR A 360 14.19 -0.29 15.16
N PHE A 361 13.64 0.59 14.33
CA PHE A 361 13.30 0.27 12.94
C PHE A 361 13.22 1.52 12.06
N THR A 362 13.43 1.30 10.76
CA THR A 362 13.43 2.33 9.72
C THR A 362 12.03 2.60 9.19
N ILE A 363 11.80 3.79 8.64
CA ILE A 363 10.52 4.12 7.99
C ILE A 363 10.20 3.16 6.83
N LYS A 364 11.22 2.70 6.08
CA LYS A 364 11.05 1.73 5.00
C LYS A 364 10.46 0.40 5.48
N GLN A 365 10.83 -0.05 6.69
CA GLN A 365 10.26 -1.26 7.28
C GLN A 365 8.79 -1.04 7.66
N VAL A 366 8.42 0.15 8.13
CA VAL A 366 7.02 0.51 8.42
C VAL A 366 6.19 0.55 7.14
N GLN A 367 6.68 1.25 6.11
CA GLN A 367 6.06 1.33 4.79
C GLN A 367 5.77 -0.07 4.23
N ASN A 368 6.73 -0.99 4.31
CA ASN A 368 6.55 -2.38 3.84
C ASN A 368 5.42 -3.12 4.59
N ILE A 369 5.27 -2.94 5.91
CA ILE A 369 4.16 -3.57 6.65
C ILE A 369 2.82 -2.98 6.20
N PHE A 370 2.74 -1.66 6.01
CA PHE A 370 1.53 -1.01 5.52
C PHE A 370 1.13 -1.51 4.12
N GLU A 371 2.08 -1.61 3.18
CA GLU A 371 1.84 -2.15 1.84
C GLU A 371 1.34 -3.60 1.90
N LYS A 372 1.97 -4.45 2.72
CA LYS A 372 1.54 -5.85 2.90
C LYS A 372 0.15 -5.95 3.55
N ALA A 373 -0.11 -5.13 4.57
CA ALA A 373 -1.40 -5.10 5.25
C ALA A 373 -2.53 -4.70 4.29
N GLN A 374 -2.26 -3.75 3.39
CA GLN A 374 -3.19 -3.34 2.36
C GLN A 374 -3.43 -4.44 1.34
N LEU A 375 -2.36 -5.07 0.84
CA LEU A 375 -2.44 -6.19 -0.09
C LEU A 375 -3.27 -7.35 0.49
N GLU A 376 -2.96 -7.76 1.73
CA GLU A 376 -3.68 -8.83 2.44
C GLU A 376 -5.16 -8.48 2.64
N SER A 377 -5.46 -7.24 3.06
CA SER A 377 -6.84 -6.78 3.25
C SER A 377 -7.65 -6.81 1.95
N VAL A 378 -7.04 -6.44 0.82
CA VAL A 378 -7.67 -6.51 -0.51
C VAL A 378 -7.87 -7.96 -0.95
N GLN A 379 -6.88 -8.84 -0.75
CA GLN A 379 -7.00 -10.27 -1.08
C GLN A 379 -8.13 -10.96 -0.30
N LEU A 380 -8.33 -10.58 0.96
CA LEU A 380 -9.42 -11.06 1.80
C LEU A 380 -10.76 -10.34 1.53
N SER A 381 -10.82 -9.45 0.53
CA SER A 381 -12.01 -8.64 0.17
C SER A 381 -12.56 -7.80 1.32
N ASN A 382 -11.72 -7.43 2.29
CA ASN A 382 -12.10 -6.57 3.42
C ASN A 382 -11.69 -5.12 3.15
N PHE A 383 -12.41 -4.49 2.23
CA PHE A 383 -12.08 -3.16 1.71
C PHE A 383 -12.24 -2.04 2.74
N GLU A 384 -13.17 -2.18 3.70
CA GLU A 384 -13.38 -1.19 4.76
C GLU A 384 -12.14 -1.07 5.67
N LEU A 385 -11.59 -2.20 6.11
CA LEU A 385 -10.35 -2.20 6.88
C LEU A 385 -9.15 -1.75 6.05
N ALA A 386 -9.08 -2.12 4.76
CA ALA A 386 -8.05 -1.61 3.85
C ALA A 386 -8.09 -0.07 3.76
N LEU A 387 -9.28 0.53 3.70
CA LEU A 387 -9.45 1.99 3.70
C LEU A 387 -9.08 2.62 5.06
N LYS A 388 -9.41 1.95 6.17
CA LYS A 388 -9.02 2.40 7.50
C LYS A 388 -7.50 2.40 7.70
N ILE A 389 -6.81 1.40 7.18
CA ILE A 389 -5.33 1.37 7.13
C ILE A 389 -4.81 2.54 6.28
N ASN A 390 -5.46 2.86 5.16
CA ASN A 390 -5.09 3.98 4.28
C ASN A 390 -5.15 5.34 4.98
N ASP A 391 -6.06 5.55 5.95
CA ASP A 391 -6.19 6.82 6.68
C ASP A 391 -4.90 7.18 7.46
N SER A 392 -4.07 6.19 7.76
CA SER A 392 -2.78 6.37 8.43
C SER A 392 -1.58 6.44 7.47
N LEU A 393 -1.74 6.14 6.18
CA LEU A 393 -0.61 6.09 5.23
C LEU A 393 0.07 7.44 5.02
N GLN A 394 -0.68 8.54 5.03
CA GLN A 394 -0.09 9.89 4.83
C GLN A 394 0.93 10.27 5.92
N LYS A 395 0.92 9.56 7.07
CA LYS A 395 1.88 9.76 8.15
C LYS A 395 3.24 9.13 7.87
N VAL A 396 3.30 8.19 6.92
CA VAL A 396 4.51 7.38 6.64
C VAL A 396 4.85 7.29 5.16
N PHE A 397 4.00 7.79 4.26
CA PHE A 397 4.24 7.90 2.82
C PHE A 397 4.04 9.34 2.35
N PRO A 398 4.72 9.74 1.25
CA PRO A 398 4.38 10.96 0.54
C PRO A 398 2.92 10.96 0.10
N LEU A 399 2.27 12.13 0.11
CA LEU A 399 0.84 12.28 -0.15
C LEU A 399 0.40 11.63 -1.48
N TYR A 400 1.16 11.81 -2.56
CA TYR A 400 0.83 11.21 -3.85
C TYR A 400 0.76 9.67 -3.77
N MET A 401 1.67 9.03 -3.02
CA MET A 401 1.73 7.58 -2.90
C MET A 401 0.58 7.05 -2.05
N ALA A 402 0.23 7.73 -0.96
CA ALA A 402 -0.95 7.40 -0.16
C ALA A 402 -2.25 7.52 -0.97
N LEU A 403 -2.39 8.55 -1.82
CA LEU A 403 -3.54 8.71 -2.72
C LEU A 403 -3.61 7.60 -3.77
N SER A 404 -2.47 7.24 -4.38
CA SER A 404 -2.37 6.15 -5.36
C SER A 404 -2.76 4.81 -4.73
N LEU A 405 -2.21 4.48 -3.56
CA LEU A 405 -2.55 3.26 -2.81
C LEU A 405 -4.03 3.19 -2.45
N ARG A 406 -4.63 4.29 -1.97
CA ARG A 406 -6.07 4.33 -1.68
C ARG A 406 -6.90 4.08 -2.95
N SER A 407 -6.47 4.63 -4.08
CA SER A 407 -7.12 4.41 -5.37
C SER A 407 -7.08 2.93 -5.80
N GLU A 408 -5.98 2.22 -5.56
CA GLU A 408 -5.89 0.78 -5.86
C GLU A 408 -6.89 -0.07 -5.04
N VAL A 409 -7.16 0.30 -3.78
CA VAL A 409 -8.17 -0.37 -2.95
C VAL A 409 -9.57 -0.16 -3.50
N LEU A 410 -9.92 1.08 -3.84
CA LEU A 410 -11.23 1.40 -4.43
C LEU A 410 -11.42 0.71 -5.79
N ASN A 411 -10.39 0.66 -6.62
CA ASN A 411 -10.41 -0.08 -7.89
C ASN A 411 -10.69 -1.56 -7.67
N SER A 412 -9.98 -2.19 -6.72
CA SER A 412 -10.16 -3.62 -6.40
C SER A 412 -11.56 -3.90 -5.85
N TRP A 413 -12.10 -2.99 -5.04
CA TRP A 413 -13.47 -3.09 -4.54
C TRP A 413 -14.49 -3.00 -5.67
N ALA A 414 -14.31 -2.04 -6.58
CA ALA A 414 -15.16 -1.87 -7.76
C ALA A 414 -15.16 -3.12 -8.66
N GLU A 415 -13.99 -3.71 -8.92
CA GLU A 415 -13.85 -4.94 -9.70
C GLU A 415 -14.54 -6.14 -9.02
N THR A 416 -14.42 -6.24 -7.68
CA THR A 416 -15.13 -7.27 -6.91
C THR A 416 -16.64 -7.11 -7.00
N LYS A 417 -17.15 -5.87 -6.99
CA LYS A 417 -18.58 -5.58 -7.17
C LYS A 417 -19.08 -5.98 -8.56
N LEU A 418 -18.31 -5.72 -9.62
CA LEU A 418 -18.68 -6.16 -10.97
C LEU A 418 -18.65 -7.69 -11.12
N LYS A 419 -17.75 -8.37 -10.43
CA LYS A 419 -17.74 -9.84 -10.39
C LYS A 419 -18.95 -10.39 -9.63
N GLU A 420 -19.29 -9.80 -8.48
CA GLU A 420 -20.50 -10.15 -7.73
C GLU A 420 -21.76 -9.98 -8.60
N SER A 421 -21.84 -8.90 -9.40
CA SER A 421 -23.00 -8.66 -10.26
C SER A 421 -23.14 -9.65 -11.40
N SER A 422 -22.06 -10.23 -11.93
CA SER A 422 -22.13 -11.21 -13.01
C SER A 422 -22.61 -12.59 -12.56
N GLU A 423 -22.58 -12.87 -11.26
CA GLU A 423 -23.05 -14.11 -10.65
C GLU A 423 -24.54 -14.05 -10.24
N LEU A 424 -25.16 -12.86 -10.33
CA LEU A 424 -26.56 -12.65 -9.97
C LEU A 424 -27.50 -12.78 -11.17
N THR A 425 -28.77 -13.11 -10.88
CA THR A 425 -29.85 -13.17 -11.88
C THR A 425 -30.88 -12.04 -11.72
N ASP A 426 -30.95 -11.40 -10.56
CA ASP A 426 -31.89 -10.32 -10.27
C ASP A 426 -31.43 -9.00 -10.90
N SER A 427 -32.15 -8.58 -11.95
CA SER A 427 -31.83 -7.37 -12.71
C SER A 427 -31.77 -6.09 -11.87
N ALA A 428 -32.58 -5.96 -10.82
CA ALA A 428 -32.58 -4.75 -9.99
C ALA A 428 -31.33 -4.68 -9.11
N LYS A 429 -30.94 -5.83 -8.53
CA LYS A 429 -29.70 -5.95 -7.74
C LYS A 429 -28.46 -5.76 -8.59
N ILE A 430 -28.42 -6.37 -9.79
CA ILE A 430 -27.32 -6.18 -10.76
C ILE A 430 -27.13 -4.71 -11.07
N LYS A 431 -28.23 -3.98 -11.35
CA LYS A 431 -28.17 -2.54 -11.64
C LYS A 431 -27.61 -1.75 -10.45
N ALA A 432 -28.08 -2.02 -9.23
CA ALA A 432 -27.61 -1.32 -8.03
C ALA A 432 -26.13 -1.59 -7.73
N ILE A 433 -25.68 -2.84 -7.83
CA ILE A 433 -24.27 -3.21 -7.61
C ILE A 433 -23.37 -2.61 -8.68
N ASN A 434 -23.79 -2.66 -9.95
CA ASN A 434 -23.04 -2.02 -11.04
C ASN A 434 -22.93 -0.51 -10.83
N GLN A 435 -23.99 0.15 -10.35
CA GLN A 435 -23.93 1.57 -10.03
C GLN A 435 -22.92 1.86 -8.91
N ALA A 436 -22.96 1.12 -7.80
CA ALA A 436 -22.01 1.27 -6.71
C ALA A 436 -20.56 1.00 -7.17
N GLY A 437 -20.35 -0.03 -8.00
CA GLY A 437 -19.04 -0.31 -8.61
C GLY A 437 -18.54 0.83 -9.50
N ASN A 438 -19.43 1.43 -10.30
CA ASN A 438 -19.08 2.58 -11.14
C ASN A 438 -18.67 3.80 -10.29
N GLU A 439 -19.40 4.09 -9.21
CA GLU A 439 -19.08 5.18 -8.28
C GLU A 439 -17.70 4.99 -7.65
N LEU A 440 -17.36 3.76 -7.23
CA LEU A 440 -16.03 3.42 -6.71
C LEU A 440 -14.92 3.63 -7.76
N PHE A 441 -15.14 3.27 -9.03
CA PHE A 441 -14.18 3.55 -10.10
C PHE A 441 -13.96 5.06 -10.31
N VAL A 442 -15.02 5.86 -10.26
CA VAL A 442 -14.94 7.32 -10.39
C VAL A 442 -14.18 7.93 -9.21
N GLU A 443 -14.42 7.46 -7.98
CA GLU A 443 -13.67 7.90 -6.80
C GLU A 443 -12.18 7.52 -6.92
N ALA A 444 -11.89 6.28 -7.30
CA ALA A 444 -10.52 5.81 -7.54
C ALA A 444 -9.80 6.69 -8.57
N ALA A 445 -10.43 6.95 -9.71
CA ALA A 445 -9.89 7.82 -10.75
C ALA A 445 -9.64 9.26 -10.24
N THR A 446 -10.56 9.79 -9.44
CA THR A 446 -10.41 11.12 -8.83
C THR A 446 -9.18 11.18 -7.91
N LEU A 447 -8.92 10.13 -7.14
CA LEU A 447 -7.71 10.02 -6.32
C LEU A 447 -6.43 9.93 -7.17
N ASN A 448 -6.45 9.22 -8.30
CA ASN A 448 -5.30 9.19 -9.20
C ASN A 448 -5.01 10.56 -9.82
N VAL A 449 -6.04 11.32 -10.23
CA VAL A 449 -5.82 12.69 -10.73
C VAL A 449 -5.20 13.58 -9.64
N LYS A 450 -5.67 13.47 -8.39
CA LYS A 450 -5.06 14.18 -7.25
C LYS A 450 -3.62 13.73 -7.00
N SER A 451 -3.36 12.43 -7.07
CA SER A 451 -2.02 11.84 -6.97
C SER A 451 -1.08 12.38 -8.06
N ALA A 452 -1.53 12.42 -9.31
CA ALA A 452 -0.79 12.95 -10.45
C ALA A 452 -0.39 14.42 -10.26
N ALA A 453 -1.28 15.24 -9.69
CA ALA A 453 -1.02 16.66 -9.42
C ALA A 453 -0.01 16.89 -8.29
N GLN A 454 0.15 15.92 -7.38
CA GLN A 454 1.12 15.97 -6.27
C GLN A 454 2.46 15.32 -6.62
N ALA A 455 2.54 14.58 -7.73
CA ALA A 455 3.75 13.89 -8.14
C ALA A 455 4.79 14.88 -8.71
N ALA A 456 5.98 14.94 -8.10
CA ALA A 456 7.07 15.80 -8.58
C ALA A 456 7.67 15.33 -9.91
N ALA A 457 7.66 14.02 -10.18
CA ALA A 457 8.24 13.44 -11.39
C ALA A 457 7.19 13.34 -12.53
N PRO A 458 7.44 13.93 -13.72
CA PRO A 458 6.49 13.91 -14.84
C PRO A 458 6.03 12.51 -15.25
N ALA A 459 6.95 11.54 -15.33
CA ALA A 459 6.63 10.16 -15.67
C ALA A 459 5.62 9.52 -14.71
N ARG A 460 5.70 9.86 -13.42
CA ARG A 460 4.79 9.35 -12.38
C ARG A 460 3.43 10.02 -12.45
N SER A 461 3.40 11.32 -12.75
CA SER A 461 2.16 12.06 -13.02
C SER A 461 1.41 11.45 -14.22
N LEU A 462 2.12 11.17 -15.32
CA LEU A 462 1.55 10.52 -16.51
C LEU A 462 1.01 9.11 -16.20
N GLU A 463 1.72 8.32 -15.39
CA GLU A 463 1.24 7.00 -14.98
C GLU A 463 -0.08 7.06 -14.20
N GLU A 464 -0.19 8.00 -13.25
CA GLU A 464 -1.41 8.19 -12.47
C GLU A 464 -2.58 8.70 -13.34
N LEU A 465 -2.32 9.64 -14.26
CA LEU A 465 -3.34 10.08 -15.23
C LEU A 465 -3.79 8.92 -16.12
N TRP A 466 -2.88 8.06 -16.57
CA TRP A 466 -3.21 6.89 -17.39
C TRP A 466 -4.13 5.91 -16.65
N LYS A 467 -3.84 5.62 -15.37
CA LYS A 467 -4.73 4.84 -14.51
C LYS A 467 -6.11 5.48 -14.36
N ALA A 468 -6.14 6.81 -14.14
CA ALA A 468 -7.38 7.56 -13.98
C ALA A 468 -8.28 7.45 -15.22
N VAL A 469 -7.72 7.54 -16.44
CA VAL A 469 -8.50 7.38 -17.69
C VAL A 469 -9.22 6.04 -17.73
N GLY A 470 -8.49 4.94 -17.50
CA GLY A 470 -9.09 3.60 -17.51
C GLY A 470 -10.20 3.44 -16.47
N ARG A 471 -10.01 4.04 -15.29
CA ARG A 471 -10.98 4.01 -14.19
C ARG A 471 -12.22 4.87 -14.47
N TYR A 472 -12.08 6.10 -14.96
CA TYR A 472 -13.23 6.91 -15.36
C TYR A 472 -14.07 6.25 -16.46
N ARG A 473 -13.42 5.61 -17.45
CA ARG A 473 -14.12 4.84 -18.49
C ARG A 473 -14.89 3.65 -17.91
N LYS A 474 -14.26 2.84 -17.03
CA LYS A 474 -14.94 1.75 -16.32
C LYS A 474 -16.12 2.27 -15.48
N GLY A 475 -15.96 3.42 -14.83
CA GLY A 475 -16.99 4.12 -14.06
C GLY A 475 -18.05 4.86 -14.90
N LYS A 476 -17.95 4.83 -16.24
CA LYS A 476 -18.84 5.52 -17.19
C LYS A 476 -18.91 7.05 -17.05
N ASP A 477 -17.90 7.67 -16.43
CA ASP A 477 -17.75 9.14 -16.37
C ASP A 477 -16.92 9.61 -17.57
N LEU A 478 -17.56 9.59 -18.75
CA LEU A 478 -16.95 9.97 -20.02
C LEU A 478 -16.42 11.42 -20.02
N PRO A 479 -17.12 12.43 -19.47
CA PRO A 479 -16.61 13.79 -19.41
C PRO A 479 -15.27 13.90 -18.67
N LYS A 480 -15.14 13.24 -17.50
CA LYS A 480 -13.86 13.26 -16.78
C LYS A 480 -12.79 12.40 -17.44
N ALA A 481 -13.16 11.31 -18.11
CA ALA A 481 -12.21 10.54 -18.92
C ALA A 481 -11.62 11.41 -20.04
N GLN A 482 -12.47 12.17 -20.76
CA GLN A 482 -12.05 13.12 -21.79
C GLN A 482 -11.13 14.20 -21.23
N GLU A 483 -11.52 14.85 -20.13
CA GLU A 483 -10.70 15.89 -19.49
C GLU A 483 -9.32 15.35 -19.08
N THR A 484 -9.28 14.14 -18.51
CA THR A 484 -8.05 13.49 -18.07
C THR A 484 -7.17 13.07 -19.24
N LEU A 485 -7.75 12.58 -20.34
CA LEU A 485 -7.04 12.29 -21.59
C LEU A 485 -6.40 13.54 -22.18
N VAL A 486 -7.12 14.66 -22.24
CA VAL A 486 -6.57 15.94 -22.70
C VAL A 486 -5.40 16.39 -21.82
N LYS A 487 -5.55 16.28 -20.49
CA LYS A 487 -4.46 16.57 -19.54
C LYS A 487 -3.23 15.69 -19.78
N PHE A 488 -3.43 14.38 -19.98
CA PHE A 488 -2.36 13.44 -20.31
C PHE A 488 -1.66 13.84 -21.62
N ILE A 489 -2.42 14.04 -22.70
CA ILE A 489 -1.89 14.40 -24.04
C ILE A 489 -1.06 15.68 -23.99
N ASN A 490 -1.54 16.71 -23.29
CA ASN A 490 -0.83 17.99 -23.17
C ASN A 490 0.47 17.88 -22.34
N SER A 491 0.58 16.86 -21.48
CA SER A 491 1.73 16.66 -20.59
C SER A 491 2.68 15.55 -21.07
N ALA A 492 2.26 14.74 -22.05
CA ALA A 492 2.91 13.50 -22.44
C ALA A 492 4.27 13.68 -23.14
N GLY A 493 4.49 14.80 -23.82
CA GLY A 493 5.72 15.04 -24.60
C GLY A 493 5.98 13.90 -25.59
N THR A 494 7.01 13.10 -25.34
CA THR A 494 7.41 11.93 -26.16
C THR A 494 6.95 10.59 -25.58
N ASP A 495 5.96 10.56 -24.67
CA ASP A 495 5.41 9.30 -24.12
C ASP A 495 4.83 8.41 -25.23
N ASN A 496 5.23 7.14 -25.23
CA ASN A 496 4.85 6.15 -26.25
C ASN A 496 3.34 5.87 -26.28
N ARG A 497 2.59 6.23 -25.23
CA ARG A 497 1.14 6.06 -25.15
C ARG A 497 0.37 7.19 -25.83
N LEU A 498 1.03 8.23 -26.34
CA LEU A 498 0.37 9.40 -26.93
C LEU A 498 -0.60 9.03 -28.07
N GLY A 499 -0.19 8.15 -28.99
CA GLY A 499 -1.05 7.66 -30.06
C GLY A 499 -2.27 6.90 -29.53
N ASN A 500 -2.10 6.09 -28.49
CA ASN A 500 -3.18 5.37 -27.83
C ASN A 500 -4.12 6.33 -27.09
N ALA A 501 -3.59 7.31 -26.36
CA ALA A 501 -4.36 8.35 -25.68
C ALA A 501 -5.27 9.12 -26.67
N LEU A 502 -4.73 9.50 -27.84
CA LEU A 502 -5.50 10.15 -28.90
C LEU A 502 -6.60 9.24 -29.48
N CYS A 503 -6.32 7.94 -29.64
CA CYS A 503 -7.34 6.98 -30.06
C CYS A 503 -8.46 6.88 -29.02
N GLN A 504 -8.12 6.72 -27.73
CA GLN A 504 -9.10 6.67 -26.65
C GLN A 504 -9.88 7.98 -26.49
N LEU A 505 -9.27 9.12 -26.77
CA LEU A 505 -9.97 10.40 -26.81
C LEU A 505 -11.02 10.41 -27.93
N GLY A 506 -10.67 9.87 -29.10
CA GLY A 506 -11.62 9.64 -30.19
C GLY A 506 -12.77 8.70 -29.77
N ASP A 507 -12.48 7.60 -29.07
CA ASP A 507 -13.51 6.67 -28.57
C ASP A 507 -14.50 7.41 -27.65
N VAL A 508 -13.99 8.15 -26.67
CA VAL A 508 -14.80 8.89 -25.69
C VAL A 508 -15.63 10.01 -26.36
N GLN A 509 -15.04 10.73 -27.32
CA GLN A 509 -15.74 11.77 -28.08
C GLN A 509 -16.85 11.19 -28.95
N LYS A 510 -16.61 10.04 -29.58
CA LYS A 510 -17.62 9.32 -30.36
C LYS A 510 -18.78 8.86 -29.47
N GLU A 511 -18.48 8.25 -28.32
CA GLU A 511 -19.49 7.83 -27.34
C GLU A 511 -20.31 9.02 -26.80
N SER A 512 -19.70 10.20 -26.73
CA SER A 512 -20.35 11.45 -26.30
C SER A 512 -21.13 12.16 -27.44
N GLY A 513 -21.10 11.65 -28.68
CA GLY A 513 -21.80 12.20 -29.84
C GLY A 513 -21.01 13.26 -30.64
N SER A 514 -19.80 13.64 -30.23
CA SER A 514 -18.94 14.60 -30.92
C SER A 514 -18.15 13.93 -32.06
N ILE A 515 -18.86 13.53 -33.13
CA ILE A 515 -18.30 12.71 -34.21
C ILE A 515 -17.14 13.40 -34.95
N ASP A 516 -17.22 14.71 -35.21
CA ASP A 516 -16.15 15.42 -35.93
C ASP A 516 -14.88 15.58 -35.09
N ASP A 517 -15.02 15.81 -33.78
CA ASP A 517 -13.89 15.82 -32.85
C ASP A 517 -13.25 14.43 -32.76
N ALA A 518 -14.08 13.38 -32.69
CA ALA A 518 -13.61 12.00 -32.69
C ALA A 518 -12.80 11.68 -33.95
N LYS A 519 -13.31 12.08 -35.13
CA LYS A 519 -12.60 11.95 -36.42
C LYS A 519 -11.22 12.62 -36.37
N ASN A 520 -11.14 13.86 -35.86
CA ASN A 520 -9.88 14.58 -35.72
C ASN A 520 -8.89 13.89 -34.76
N SER A 521 -9.39 13.36 -33.64
CA SER A 521 -8.58 12.61 -32.68
C SER A 521 -8.03 11.32 -33.27
N TYR A 522 -8.83 10.55 -34.01
CA TYR A 522 -8.36 9.35 -34.72
C TYR A 522 -7.32 9.68 -35.79
N LEU A 523 -7.57 10.71 -36.62
CA LEU A 523 -6.59 11.15 -37.63
C LEU A 523 -5.27 11.59 -37.00
N THR A 524 -5.34 12.26 -35.85
CA THR A 524 -4.13 12.67 -35.10
C THR A 524 -3.43 11.47 -34.48
N SER A 525 -4.18 10.47 -33.98
CA SER A 525 -3.64 9.20 -33.48
C SER A 525 -2.83 8.48 -34.55
N LEU A 526 -3.28 8.46 -35.81
CA LEU A 526 -2.58 7.80 -36.93
C LEU A 526 -1.20 8.39 -37.27
N LYS A 527 -0.86 9.58 -36.77
CA LYS A 527 0.50 10.15 -36.89
C LYS A 527 1.53 9.38 -36.07
N TYR A 528 1.08 8.61 -35.08
CA TYR A 528 1.90 7.78 -34.22
C TYR A 528 1.79 6.31 -34.65
N LYS A 529 2.91 5.59 -34.60
CA LYS A 529 2.95 4.16 -34.90
C LYS A 529 2.55 3.35 -33.68
N GLY A 530 1.67 2.38 -33.86
CA GLY A 530 1.32 1.40 -32.83
C GLY A 530 0.00 0.68 -33.12
N PRO A 531 -0.36 -0.32 -32.28
CA PRO A 531 -1.58 -1.13 -32.45
C PRO A 531 -2.87 -0.30 -32.43
N HIS A 532 -2.88 0.83 -31.70
CA HIS A 532 -4.00 1.78 -31.67
C HIS A 532 -4.40 2.27 -33.07
N SER A 533 -3.47 2.29 -34.03
CA SER A 533 -3.73 2.77 -35.38
C SER A 533 -4.73 1.88 -36.13
N TYR A 534 -4.81 0.58 -35.81
CA TYR A 534 -5.77 -0.32 -36.43
C TYR A 534 -7.21 -0.02 -35.98
N ASN A 535 -7.38 0.22 -34.67
CA ASN A 535 -8.67 0.61 -34.13
C ASN A 535 -9.10 2.01 -34.59
N ALA A 536 -8.15 2.95 -34.68
CA ALA A 536 -8.41 4.29 -35.21
C ALA A 536 -8.88 4.25 -36.69
N ARG A 537 -8.24 3.45 -37.56
CA ARG A 537 -8.69 3.26 -38.96
C ARG A 537 -10.08 2.62 -39.01
N TYR A 538 -10.33 1.61 -38.19
CA TYR A 538 -11.65 0.99 -38.10
C TYR A 538 -12.74 2.01 -37.72
N HIS A 539 -12.51 2.82 -36.69
CA HIS A 539 -13.48 3.84 -36.29
C HIS A 539 -13.66 4.96 -37.32
N LEU A 540 -12.59 5.37 -38.02
CA LEU A 540 -12.70 6.29 -39.15
C LEU A 540 -13.56 5.71 -40.27
N ALA A 541 -13.37 4.43 -40.61
CA ALA A 541 -14.20 3.76 -41.60
C ALA A 541 -15.67 3.70 -41.18
N LEU A 542 -15.98 3.45 -39.91
CA LEU A 542 -17.36 3.51 -39.41
C LEU A 542 -17.96 4.92 -39.57
N ILE A 543 -17.20 5.97 -39.27
CA ILE A 543 -17.64 7.36 -39.48
C ILE A 543 -17.92 7.62 -40.97
N HIS A 544 -17.07 7.13 -41.87
CA HIS A 544 -17.29 7.22 -43.31
C HIS A 544 -18.54 6.45 -43.76
N ILE A 545 -18.81 5.27 -43.21
CA ILE A 545 -20.05 4.50 -43.47
C ILE A 545 -21.28 5.29 -43.05
N GLU A 546 -21.27 5.88 -41.84
CA GLU A 546 -22.38 6.69 -41.33
C GLU A 546 -22.63 7.93 -42.20
N LYS A 547 -21.59 8.52 -42.77
CA LYS A 547 -21.67 9.64 -43.73
C LYS A 547 -21.98 9.20 -45.17
N ASN A 548 -22.20 7.90 -45.41
CA ASN A 548 -22.40 7.29 -46.72
C ASN A 548 -21.22 7.51 -47.71
N GLU A 549 -20.02 7.76 -47.18
CA GLU A 549 -18.75 7.91 -47.90
C GLU A 549 -18.10 6.53 -48.11
N LEU A 550 -18.82 5.61 -48.75
CA LEU A 550 -18.46 4.19 -48.78
C LEU A 550 -17.10 3.91 -49.43
N ASP A 551 -16.68 4.71 -50.43
CA ASP A 551 -15.39 4.55 -51.10
C ASP A 551 -14.22 4.81 -50.14
N GLN A 552 -14.32 5.85 -49.32
CA GLN A 552 -13.30 6.18 -48.32
C GLN A 552 -13.27 5.15 -47.19
N ALA A 553 -14.45 4.65 -46.79
CA ALA A 553 -14.55 3.59 -45.79
C ALA A 553 -13.88 2.30 -46.26
N GLU A 554 -14.13 1.88 -47.51
CA GLU A 554 -13.52 0.71 -48.11
C GLU A 554 -11.99 0.86 -48.19
N GLU A 555 -11.49 1.98 -48.74
CA GLU A 555 -10.05 2.24 -48.85
C GLU A 555 -9.36 2.16 -47.47
N THR A 556 -9.98 2.77 -46.46
CA THR A 556 -9.47 2.77 -45.08
C THR A 556 -9.40 1.36 -44.50
N LEU A 557 -10.43 0.53 -44.72
CA LEU A 557 -10.48 -0.85 -44.23
C LEU A 557 -9.55 -1.78 -45.00
N GLU A 558 -9.44 -1.66 -46.32
CA GLU A 558 -8.48 -2.41 -47.12
C GLU A 558 -7.05 -2.10 -46.70
N GLN A 559 -6.73 -0.81 -46.48
CA GLN A 559 -5.44 -0.42 -45.93
C GLN A 559 -5.20 -1.07 -44.56
N ASN A 560 -6.22 -1.06 -43.69
CA ASN A 560 -6.13 -1.70 -42.38
C ASN A 560 -5.80 -3.19 -42.50
N LEU A 561 -6.55 -3.92 -43.32
CA LEU A 561 -6.38 -5.35 -43.58
C LEU A 561 -5.03 -5.66 -44.23
N GLN A 562 -4.54 -4.81 -45.13
CA GLN A 562 -3.22 -4.97 -45.74
C GLN A 562 -2.11 -4.87 -44.70
N LEU A 563 -2.18 -3.89 -43.81
CA LEU A 563 -1.19 -3.73 -42.72
C LEU A 563 -1.25 -4.88 -41.73
N LEU A 564 -2.46 -5.35 -41.39
CA LEU A 564 -2.69 -6.47 -40.48
C LEU A 564 -2.16 -7.82 -41.01
N ARG A 565 -1.76 -7.92 -42.28
CA ARG A 565 -1.03 -9.10 -42.79
C ARG A 565 0.40 -9.19 -42.25
N PHE A 566 1.01 -8.04 -41.97
CA PHE A 566 2.40 -7.95 -41.51
C PHE A 566 2.53 -7.77 -40.00
N ASP A 567 1.48 -7.24 -39.36
CA ASP A 567 1.37 -7.10 -37.91
C ASP A 567 -0.02 -7.59 -37.45
N PRO A 568 -0.18 -8.91 -37.21
CA PRO A 568 -1.49 -9.49 -36.95
C PRO A 568 -2.09 -9.05 -35.60
N ASP A 569 -3.21 -8.34 -35.66
CA ASP A 569 -4.11 -8.09 -34.52
C ASP A 569 -5.47 -8.73 -34.81
N THR A 570 -5.84 -9.74 -34.02
CA THR A 570 -7.02 -10.56 -34.25
C THR A 570 -8.33 -9.77 -34.15
N ASP A 571 -8.44 -8.89 -33.15
CA ASP A 571 -9.64 -8.07 -32.92
C ASP A 571 -9.81 -7.03 -34.03
N ALA A 572 -8.71 -6.38 -34.43
CA ALA A 572 -8.75 -5.41 -35.53
C ALA A 572 -9.03 -6.07 -36.89
N GLN A 573 -8.48 -7.27 -37.14
CA GLN A 573 -8.78 -8.05 -38.36
C GLN A 573 -10.24 -8.42 -38.44
N GLU A 574 -10.80 -8.96 -37.35
CA GLU A 574 -12.21 -9.30 -37.25
C GLU A 574 -13.10 -8.09 -37.57
N LYS A 575 -12.93 -7.01 -36.81
CA LYS A 575 -13.71 -5.78 -36.95
C LYS A 575 -13.66 -5.23 -38.38
N SER A 576 -12.47 -5.25 -38.98
CA SER A 576 -12.27 -4.72 -40.33
C SER A 576 -12.91 -5.60 -41.41
N LEU A 577 -12.81 -6.94 -41.29
CA LEU A 577 -13.42 -7.89 -42.24
C LEU A 577 -14.95 -7.84 -42.22
N PHE A 578 -15.56 -7.77 -41.04
CA PHE A 578 -17.01 -7.65 -40.95
C PHE A 578 -17.49 -6.27 -41.47
N ALA A 579 -16.80 -5.17 -41.11
CA ALA A 579 -17.18 -3.86 -41.61
C ALA A 579 -17.07 -3.75 -43.14
N ILE A 580 -16.01 -4.28 -43.76
CA ILE A 580 -15.86 -4.22 -45.22
C ILE A 580 -16.90 -5.08 -45.93
N GLY A 581 -17.26 -6.24 -45.37
CA GLY A 581 -18.37 -7.05 -45.88
C GLY A 581 -19.70 -6.29 -45.86
N SER A 582 -19.95 -5.49 -44.81
CA SER A 582 -21.17 -4.68 -44.69
C SER A 582 -21.24 -3.56 -45.73
N ILE A 583 -20.09 -2.95 -46.07
CA ILE A 583 -19.98 -1.95 -47.16
C ILE A 583 -20.39 -2.59 -48.49
N PHE A 584 -19.83 -3.76 -48.82
CA PHE A 584 -20.18 -4.44 -50.06
C PHE A 584 -21.65 -4.86 -50.12
N PHE A 585 -22.25 -5.19 -48.97
CA PHE A 585 -23.67 -5.51 -48.88
C PHE A 585 -24.53 -4.27 -49.16
N GLN A 586 -24.21 -3.12 -48.57
CA GLN A 586 -24.89 -1.85 -48.83
C GLN A 586 -24.82 -1.45 -50.32
N ARG A 587 -23.69 -1.71 -50.98
CA ARG A 587 -23.52 -1.49 -52.43
C ARG A 587 -24.16 -2.55 -53.32
N LYS A 588 -24.76 -3.60 -52.74
CA LYS A 588 -25.31 -4.76 -53.46
C LYS A 588 -24.27 -5.50 -54.32
N ASN A 589 -22.99 -5.38 -53.96
CA ASN A 589 -21.92 -6.16 -54.60
C ASN A 589 -21.82 -7.54 -53.93
N TYR A 590 -22.81 -8.38 -54.20
CA TYR A 590 -22.99 -9.67 -53.50
C TYR A 590 -21.81 -10.62 -53.67
N ARG A 591 -21.07 -10.57 -54.80
CA ARG A 591 -19.85 -11.37 -55.00
C ARG A 591 -18.76 -11.01 -53.97
N MET A 592 -18.58 -9.72 -53.71
CA MET A 592 -17.61 -9.27 -52.71
C MET A 592 -18.09 -9.50 -51.28
N VAL A 593 -19.40 -9.42 -51.03
CA VAL A 593 -20.00 -9.84 -49.74
C VAL A 593 -19.62 -11.28 -49.42
N VAL A 594 -19.86 -12.20 -50.36
CA VAL A 594 -19.53 -13.62 -50.20
C VAL A 594 -18.05 -13.78 -49.86
N ARG A 595 -17.16 -13.20 -50.66
CA ARG A 595 -15.71 -13.30 -50.44
C ARG A 595 -15.29 -12.82 -49.04
N ARG A 596 -15.76 -11.64 -48.61
CA ARG A 596 -15.34 -11.02 -47.34
C ARG A 596 -15.98 -11.67 -46.12
N TYR A 597 -17.27 -12.02 -46.19
CA TYR A 597 -17.94 -12.69 -45.08
C TYR A 597 -17.60 -14.17 -44.96
N GLU A 598 -17.35 -14.91 -46.04
CA GLU A 598 -16.81 -16.28 -45.92
C GLU A 598 -15.43 -16.23 -45.22
N GLU A 599 -14.54 -15.33 -45.63
CA GLU A 599 -13.23 -15.12 -44.97
C GLU A 599 -13.39 -14.76 -43.48
N ALA A 600 -14.31 -13.83 -43.16
CA ALA A 600 -14.57 -13.42 -41.78
C ALA A 600 -15.15 -14.56 -40.94
N LEU A 601 -16.13 -15.31 -41.46
CA LEU A 601 -16.83 -16.36 -40.72
C LEU A 601 -16.01 -17.64 -40.58
N GLU A 602 -15.11 -17.93 -41.53
CA GLU A 602 -14.15 -19.03 -41.41
C GLU A 602 -13.21 -18.82 -40.20
N ARG A 603 -12.81 -17.57 -39.96
CA ARG A 603 -11.88 -17.21 -38.87
C ARG A 603 -12.56 -16.83 -37.56
N PHE A 604 -13.73 -16.17 -37.64
CA PHE A 604 -14.40 -15.49 -36.53
C PHE A 604 -15.88 -15.87 -36.37
N GLY A 605 -16.27 -17.06 -36.85
CA GLY A 605 -17.67 -17.50 -36.93
C GLY A 605 -18.44 -17.66 -35.61
N LYS A 606 -17.81 -17.43 -34.44
CA LYS A 606 -18.44 -17.51 -33.11
C LYS A 606 -18.74 -16.15 -32.47
N ASN A 607 -18.41 -15.05 -33.14
CA ASN A 607 -18.46 -13.72 -32.54
C ASN A 607 -19.81 -13.01 -32.77
N ASN A 608 -20.09 -11.95 -32.02
CA ASN A 608 -21.38 -11.22 -32.10
C ASN A 608 -21.70 -10.73 -33.51
N GLN A 609 -20.71 -10.20 -34.23
CA GLN A 609 -20.90 -9.70 -35.61
C GLN A 609 -21.18 -10.83 -36.61
N ALA A 610 -20.84 -12.09 -36.28
CA ALA A 610 -21.09 -13.24 -37.14
C ALA A 610 -22.59 -13.47 -37.38
N VAL A 611 -23.45 -13.16 -36.42
CA VAL A 611 -24.91 -13.33 -36.55
C VAL A 611 -25.46 -12.43 -37.66
N ARG A 612 -25.16 -11.13 -37.59
CA ARG A 612 -25.58 -10.16 -38.61
C ARG A 612 -24.93 -10.45 -39.96
N ALA A 613 -23.66 -10.83 -39.99
CA ALA A 613 -22.95 -11.21 -41.20
C ALA A 613 -23.53 -12.46 -41.88
N ARG A 614 -23.92 -13.49 -41.12
CA ARG A 614 -24.60 -14.69 -41.65
C ARG A 614 -25.94 -14.36 -42.31
N LEU A 615 -26.74 -13.46 -41.71
CA LEU A 615 -28.00 -13.01 -42.30
C LEU A 615 -27.74 -12.35 -43.66
N GLN A 616 -26.81 -11.40 -43.71
CA GLN A 616 -26.45 -10.68 -44.94
C GLN A 616 -25.79 -11.59 -45.99
N LEU A 617 -25.00 -12.58 -45.56
CA LEU A 617 -24.39 -13.57 -46.43
C LEU A 617 -25.44 -14.50 -47.06
N GLY A 618 -26.40 -14.99 -46.26
CA GLY A 618 -27.53 -15.78 -46.75
C GLY A 618 -28.32 -15.03 -47.82
N GLU A 619 -28.54 -13.73 -47.63
CA GLU A 619 -29.23 -12.88 -48.59
C GLU A 619 -28.38 -12.62 -49.85
N ALA A 620 -27.08 -12.40 -49.69
CA ALA A 620 -26.16 -12.27 -50.82
C ALA A 620 -26.18 -13.52 -51.71
N TYR A 621 -26.20 -14.72 -51.13
CA TYR A 621 -26.36 -15.95 -51.88
C TYR A 621 -27.70 -16.03 -52.63
N ARG A 622 -28.82 -15.63 -52.01
CA ARG A 622 -30.13 -15.56 -52.69
C ARG A 622 -30.09 -14.62 -53.88
N GLN A 623 -29.47 -13.46 -53.73
CA GLN A 623 -29.37 -12.47 -54.80
C GLN A 623 -28.49 -12.95 -55.95
N LEU A 624 -27.38 -13.63 -55.65
CA LEU A 624 -26.56 -14.30 -56.68
C LEU A 624 -27.34 -15.41 -57.39
N ALA A 625 -28.10 -16.23 -56.65
CA ALA A 625 -28.96 -17.23 -57.26
C ALA A 625 -29.99 -16.60 -58.22
N ASN A 626 -30.59 -15.47 -57.84
CA ASN A 626 -31.54 -14.74 -58.69
C ASN A 626 -30.86 -14.17 -59.95
N GLN A 627 -29.63 -13.67 -59.84
CA GLN A 627 -28.85 -13.21 -60.99
C GLN A 627 -28.56 -14.34 -61.97
N GLU A 628 -28.14 -15.52 -61.49
CA GLU A 628 -27.89 -16.67 -62.35
C GLU A 628 -29.18 -17.21 -62.99
N GLN A 629 -30.31 -17.17 -62.27
CA GLN A 629 -31.63 -17.50 -62.83
C GLN A 629 -32.03 -16.51 -63.94
N GLN A 630 -31.78 -15.22 -63.73
CA GLN A 630 -32.06 -14.20 -64.74
C GLN A 630 -31.17 -14.38 -65.98
N ASN A 631 -29.88 -14.69 -65.80
CA ASN A 631 -28.96 -15.01 -66.88
C ASN A 631 -29.41 -16.25 -67.66
N PHE A 632 -29.92 -17.27 -66.97
CA PHE A 632 -30.52 -18.45 -67.59
C PHE A 632 -31.73 -18.11 -68.46
N ILE A 633 -32.65 -17.27 -67.95
CA ILE A 633 -33.87 -16.86 -68.68
C ILE A 633 -33.52 -15.99 -69.90
N LEU A 634 -32.61 -15.03 -69.75
CA LEU A 634 -32.23 -14.09 -70.82
C LEU A 634 -31.25 -14.69 -71.84
N GLY A 635 -30.59 -15.81 -71.50
CA GLY A 635 -29.61 -16.50 -72.33
C GLY A 635 -30.18 -17.30 -73.50
N GLU A 636 -31.30 -16.89 -74.11
CA GLU A 636 -32.01 -17.63 -75.16
C GLU A 636 -31.13 -18.02 -76.37
N LYS A 637 -30.01 -17.34 -76.61
CA LYS A 637 -29.03 -17.62 -77.68
C LYS A 637 -27.71 -18.27 -77.22
N THR A 638 -27.67 -18.85 -76.01
CA THR A 638 -26.46 -19.49 -75.46
C THR A 638 -26.44 -21.01 -75.68
N THR A 639 -25.25 -21.61 -75.62
CA THR A 639 -25.05 -23.07 -75.75
C THR A 639 -25.69 -23.83 -74.59
N ASP A 640 -26.05 -25.10 -74.79
CA ASP A 640 -26.60 -25.97 -73.74
C ASP A 640 -25.63 -26.12 -72.54
N GLU A 641 -24.33 -26.07 -72.78
CA GLU A 641 -23.27 -26.04 -71.77
C GLU A 641 -23.36 -24.77 -70.88
N THR A 642 -23.69 -23.63 -71.48
CA THR A 642 -23.84 -22.36 -70.74
C THR A 642 -25.11 -22.37 -69.90
N LYS A 643 -26.20 -22.93 -70.43
CA LYS A 643 -27.47 -23.10 -69.70
C LYS A 643 -27.34 -24.03 -68.50
N THR A 644 -26.66 -25.16 -68.69
CA THR A 644 -26.38 -26.11 -67.59
C THR A 644 -25.48 -25.50 -66.52
N HIS A 645 -24.50 -24.68 -66.92
CA HIS A 645 -23.67 -23.91 -65.98
C HIS A 645 -24.50 -22.96 -65.10
N TYR A 646 -25.36 -22.12 -65.70
CA TYR A 646 -26.21 -21.19 -64.92
C TYR A 646 -27.16 -21.91 -63.97
N GLN A 647 -27.75 -23.03 -64.39
CA GLN A 647 -28.59 -23.86 -63.52
C GLN A 647 -27.80 -24.46 -62.34
N ALA A 648 -26.57 -24.92 -62.60
CA ALA A 648 -25.70 -25.47 -61.55
C ALA A 648 -25.30 -24.40 -60.53
N GLU A 649 -24.87 -23.21 -60.99
CA GLU A 649 -24.52 -22.10 -60.09
C GLU A 649 -25.75 -21.57 -59.34
N HIS A 650 -26.92 -21.46 -59.99
CA HIS A 650 -28.17 -21.11 -59.33
C HIS A 650 -28.49 -22.06 -58.15
N ARG A 651 -28.47 -23.38 -58.40
CA ARG A 651 -28.70 -24.38 -57.34
C ARG A 651 -27.65 -24.31 -56.24
N LYS A 652 -26.38 -24.15 -56.59
CA LYS A 652 -25.28 -24.03 -55.63
C LYS A 652 -25.46 -22.82 -54.71
N TRP A 653 -25.83 -21.65 -55.25
CA TRP A 653 -26.08 -20.46 -54.45
C TRP A 653 -27.31 -20.61 -53.54
N LEU A 654 -28.39 -21.21 -54.03
CA LEU A 654 -29.55 -21.51 -53.18
C LEU A 654 -29.21 -22.49 -52.06
N GLN A 655 -28.40 -23.51 -52.33
CA GLN A 655 -27.96 -24.48 -51.32
C GLN A 655 -27.14 -23.78 -50.23
N LYS A 656 -26.12 -22.99 -50.63
CA LYS A 656 -25.34 -22.18 -49.69
C LYS A 656 -26.21 -21.23 -48.86
N SER A 657 -27.21 -20.60 -49.47
CA SER A 657 -28.17 -19.73 -48.77
C SER A 657 -28.99 -20.50 -47.74
N ALA A 658 -29.57 -21.64 -48.13
CA ALA A 658 -30.38 -22.49 -47.25
C ALA A 658 -29.56 -22.98 -46.05
N ASP A 659 -28.33 -23.45 -46.28
CA ASP A 659 -27.43 -23.93 -45.24
C ASP A 659 -27.05 -22.80 -44.27
N THR A 660 -26.73 -21.61 -44.80
CA THR A 660 -26.39 -20.44 -43.99
C THR A 660 -27.55 -20.00 -43.09
N TYR A 661 -28.78 -19.99 -43.60
CA TYR A 661 -29.96 -19.66 -42.79
C TYR A 661 -30.29 -20.74 -41.77
N GLN A 662 -30.10 -22.02 -42.12
CA GLN A 662 -30.31 -23.13 -41.19
C GLN A 662 -29.31 -23.11 -40.03
N ASP A 663 -28.06 -22.76 -40.28
CA ASP A 663 -27.07 -22.51 -39.23
C ASP A 663 -27.47 -21.31 -38.35
N LEU A 664 -27.94 -20.23 -38.97
CA LEU A 664 -28.35 -19.01 -38.27
C LEU A 664 -29.58 -19.25 -37.39
N GLU A 665 -30.52 -20.10 -37.81
CA GLU A 665 -31.68 -20.52 -37.01
C GLU A 665 -31.26 -21.09 -35.65
N GLN A 666 -30.18 -21.87 -35.60
CA GLN A 666 -29.67 -22.45 -34.34
C GLN A 666 -29.15 -21.39 -33.36
N LEU A 667 -28.68 -20.25 -33.89
CA LEU A 667 -28.16 -19.13 -33.10
C LEU A 667 -29.22 -18.06 -32.81
N ALA A 668 -30.32 -18.03 -33.56
CA ALA A 668 -31.32 -16.98 -33.52
C ALA A 668 -31.94 -16.82 -32.11
N ASP A 669 -32.19 -17.93 -31.41
CA ASP A 669 -32.79 -17.93 -30.07
C ASP A 669 -31.75 -17.85 -28.92
N SER A 670 -30.45 -17.75 -29.24
CA SER A 670 -29.40 -17.52 -28.24
C SER A 670 -29.37 -16.06 -27.76
N PRO A 671 -28.72 -15.74 -26.61
CA PRO A 671 -28.54 -14.36 -26.18
C PRO A 671 -27.87 -13.46 -27.25
N LEU A 672 -26.93 -14.01 -28.03
CA LEU A 672 -26.32 -13.30 -29.16
C LEU A 672 -27.35 -13.04 -30.28
N GLY A 673 -28.15 -14.04 -30.63
CA GLY A 673 -29.19 -13.90 -31.64
C GLY A 673 -30.22 -12.83 -31.28
N ILE A 674 -30.70 -12.84 -30.03
CA ILE A 674 -31.69 -11.87 -29.52
C ILE A 674 -31.14 -10.43 -29.52
N THR A 675 -29.84 -10.25 -29.25
CA THR A 675 -29.23 -8.91 -29.24
C THR A 675 -28.94 -8.37 -30.63
N GLN A 676 -28.67 -9.24 -31.61
CA GLN A 676 -28.26 -8.83 -32.96
C GLN A 676 -29.38 -8.87 -33.99
N LEU A 677 -30.47 -9.60 -33.75
CA LEU A 677 -31.59 -9.78 -34.67
C LEU A 677 -32.90 -9.31 -34.03
N SER A 678 -33.74 -8.64 -34.82
CA SER A 678 -35.11 -8.31 -34.40
C SER A 678 -35.95 -9.60 -34.26
N GLU A 679 -37.07 -9.55 -33.53
CA GLU A 679 -38.01 -10.68 -33.49
C GLU A 679 -38.50 -11.05 -34.90
N GLU A 680 -38.76 -10.05 -35.74
CA GLU A 680 -39.18 -10.24 -37.13
C GLU A 680 -38.11 -10.96 -37.96
N GLU A 681 -36.84 -10.55 -37.85
CA GLU A 681 -35.72 -11.22 -38.53
C GLU A 681 -35.59 -12.69 -38.08
N ARG A 682 -35.73 -12.96 -36.79
CA ARG A 682 -35.68 -14.32 -36.23
C ARG A 682 -36.80 -15.22 -36.73
N LEU A 683 -37.99 -14.66 -36.93
CA LEU A 683 -39.14 -15.39 -37.49
C LEU A 683 -39.03 -15.57 -39.01
N LEU A 684 -38.33 -14.66 -39.70
CA LEU A 684 -38.14 -14.71 -41.15
C LEU A 684 -37.07 -15.72 -41.58
N ILE A 685 -36.03 -15.96 -40.78
CA ILE A 685 -34.90 -16.85 -41.13
C ILE A 685 -35.35 -18.27 -41.57
N PRO A 686 -36.22 -18.99 -40.83
CA PRO A 686 -36.70 -20.30 -41.27
C PRO A 686 -37.53 -20.23 -42.56
N LEU A 687 -38.28 -19.15 -42.77
CA LEU A 687 -39.04 -18.92 -44.01
C LEU A 687 -38.08 -18.80 -45.21
N LEU A 688 -37.01 -18.01 -45.08
CA LEU A 688 -36.00 -17.85 -46.13
C LEU A 688 -35.29 -19.17 -46.46
N ALA A 689 -34.95 -19.97 -45.44
CA ALA A 689 -34.37 -21.29 -45.65
C ALA A 689 -35.32 -22.23 -46.41
N ALA A 690 -36.61 -22.25 -46.04
CA ALA A 690 -37.63 -23.05 -46.71
C ALA A 690 -37.85 -22.62 -48.16
N GLU A 691 -37.87 -21.31 -48.43
CA GLU A 691 -37.98 -20.77 -49.80
C GLU A 691 -36.79 -21.16 -50.68
N CYS A 692 -35.57 -21.13 -50.14
CA CYS A 692 -34.39 -21.61 -50.86
C CYS A 692 -34.53 -23.09 -51.22
N LYS A 693 -34.96 -23.95 -50.28
CA LYS A 693 -35.21 -25.39 -50.55
C LYS A 693 -36.33 -25.61 -51.57
N PHE A 694 -37.41 -24.84 -51.49
CA PHE A 694 -38.48 -24.88 -52.49
C PHE A 694 -37.97 -24.53 -53.88
N ASN A 695 -37.20 -23.44 -54.02
CA ASN A 695 -36.68 -22.99 -55.32
C ASN A 695 -35.63 -23.96 -55.90
N MET A 696 -34.97 -24.78 -55.06
CA MET A 696 -34.12 -25.88 -55.50
C MET A 696 -34.89 -27.12 -55.97
N GLY A 697 -36.21 -27.19 -55.74
CA GLY A 697 -37.05 -28.36 -56.01
C GLY A 697 -37.06 -29.39 -54.87
N GLN A 698 -36.49 -29.07 -53.70
CA GLN A 698 -36.49 -29.95 -52.52
C GLN A 698 -37.77 -29.73 -51.71
N TYR A 699 -38.93 -30.06 -52.28
CA TYR A 699 -40.24 -29.71 -51.73
C TYR A 699 -40.53 -30.37 -50.39
N GLU A 700 -40.12 -31.62 -50.19
CA GLU A 700 -40.29 -32.35 -48.92
C GLU A 700 -39.46 -31.71 -47.80
N ALA A 701 -38.24 -31.29 -48.10
CA ALA A 701 -37.37 -30.63 -47.13
C ALA A 701 -37.89 -29.23 -46.76
N ALA A 702 -38.41 -28.48 -47.74
CA ALA A 702 -39.10 -27.21 -47.49
C ALA A 702 -40.35 -27.41 -46.62
N MET A 703 -41.15 -28.44 -46.90
CA MET A 703 -42.36 -28.79 -46.15
C MET A 703 -42.08 -29.03 -44.66
N LEU A 704 -40.99 -29.71 -44.33
CA LEU A 704 -40.60 -29.96 -42.93
C LEU A 704 -40.33 -28.65 -42.17
N ILE A 705 -39.66 -27.69 -42.82
CA ILE A 705 -39.39 -26.38 -42.21
C ILE A 705 -40.68 -25.58 -42.06
N TYR A 706 -41.52 -25.52 -43.09
CA TYR A 706 -42.80 -24.82 -43.03
C TYR A 706 -43.72 -25.39 -41.94
N THR A 707 -43.78 -26.71 -41.79
CA THR A 707 -44.60 -27.36 -40.76
C THR A 707 -44.14 -26.96 -39.35
N ARG A 708 -42.82 -26.94 -39.11
CA ARG A 708 -42.25 -26.50 -37.83
C ARG A 708 -42.52 -25.02 -37.58
N LEU A 709 -42.36 -24.18 -38.59
CA LEU A 709 -42.59 -22.74 -38.50
C LEU A 709 -44.05 -22.44 -38.16
N ALA A 710 -45.00 -23.05 -38.87
CA ALA A 710 -46.43 -22.90 -38.63
C ALA A 710 -46.82 -23.27 -37.19
N ALA A 711 -46.22 -24.33 -36.63
CA ALA A 711 -46.43 -24.72 -35.24
C ALA A 711 -45.84 -23.70 -34.25
N LYS A 712 -44.63 -23.18 -34.51
CA LYS A 712 -43.94 -22.18 -33.67
C LYS A 712 -44.65 -20.83 -33.65
N THR A 713 -45.28 -20.45 -34.76
CA THR A 713 -45.90 -19.12 -34.94
C THR A 713 -47.44 -19.15 -34.89
N ARG A 714 -48.03 -20.17 -34.25
CA ARG A 714 -49.48 -20.32 -34.18
C ARG A 714 -50.17 -19.06 -33.66
N GLY A 715 -51.20 -18.60 -34.37
CA GLY A 715 -51.93 -17.37 -34.04
C GLY A 715 -51.20 -16.07 -34.37
N LYS A 716 -50.00 -16.13 -34.97
CA LYS A 716 -49.31 -14.95 -35.54
C LYS A 716 -49.44 -14.93 -37.07
N LYS A 717 -49.28 -13.76 -37.69
CA LYS A 717 -49.36 -13.58 -39.16
C LYS A 717 -48.34 -14.45 -39.91
N GLU A 718 -47.19 -14.76 -39.32
CA GLU A 718 -46.13 -15.56 -39.91
C GLU A 718 -46.57 -17.02 -40.18
N MET A 719 -47.56 -17.53 -39.43
CA MET A 719 -48.15 -18.85 -39.69
C MET A 719 -48.76 -18.92 -41.10
N LEU A 720 -49.32 -17.82 -41.61
CA LEU A 720 -49.93 -17.77 -42.93
C LEU A 720 -48.88 -17.95 -44.03
N HIS A 721 -47.70 -17.35 -43.87
CA HIS A 721 -46.57 -17.56 -44.78
C HIS A 721 -46.12 -19.02 -44.82
N ALA A 722 -46.07 -19.68 -43.65
CA ALA A 722 -45.73 -21.08 -43.57
C ALA A 722 -46.79 -21.97 -44.26
N LEU A 723 -48.08 -21.76 -43.98
CA LEU A 723 -49.18 -22.49 -44.62
C LEU A 723 -49.21 -22.25 -46.14
N GLY A 724 -49.00 -21.02 -46.60
CA GLY A 724 -48.90 -20.69 -48.02
C GLY A 724 -47.71 -21.40 -48.69
N GLY A 725 -46.58 -21.50 -47.99
CA GLY A 725 -45.44 -22.32 -48.41
C GLY A 725 -45.78 -23.81 -48.54
N MET A 726 -46.52 -24.38 -47.59
CA MET A 726 -47.00 -25.78 -47.65
C MET A 726 -47.94 -26.01 -48.83
N VAL A 727 -48.86 -25.07 -49.10
CA VAL A 727 -49.74 -25.10 -50.28
C VAL A 727 -48.91 -25.17 -51.56
N ARG A 728 -47.89 -24.31 -51.70
CA ARG A 728 -46.99 -24.31 -52.85
C ARG A 728 -46.24 -25.64 -52.99
N CYS A 729 -45.74 -26.20 -51.89
CA CYS A 729 -45.03 -27.48 -51.90
C CYS A 729 -45.96 -28.64 -52.30
N HIS A 730 -47.16 -28.75 -51.72
CA HIS A 730 -48.12 -29.80 -52.10
C HIS A 730 -48.57 -29.68 -53.56
N SER A 731 -48.75 -28.44 -54.05
CA SER A 731 -49.07 -28.18 -55.46
C SER A 731 -47.95 -28.67 -56.38
N ALA A 732 -46.69 -28.35 -56.06
CA ALA A 732 -45.53 -28.82 -56.83
C ALA A 732 -45.37 -30.35 -56.83
N LEU A 733 -45.80 -31.02 -55.75
CA LEU A 733 -45.81 -32.49 -55.63
C LEU A 733 -47.07 -33.15 -56.23
N GLY A 734 -48.02 -32.38 -56.78
CA GLY A 734 -49.28 -32.90 -57.35
C GLY A 734 -50.29 -33.42 -56.31
N GLN A 735 -50.14 -33.06 -55.04
CA GLN A 735 -50.95 -33.54 -53.92
C GLN A 735 -52.17 -32.63 -53.68
N PHE A 736 -53.09 -32.57 -54.65
CA PHE A 736 -54.17 -31.57 -54.66
C PHE A 736 -55.18 -31.70 -53.50
N ASP A 737 -55.40 -32.90 -52.96
CA ASP A 737 -56.26 -33.08 -51.78
C ASP A 737 -55.67 -32.36 -50.55
N LEU A 738 -54.35 -32.42 -50.38
CA LEU A 738 -53.64 -31.73 -49.30
C LEU A 738 -53.56 -30.23 -49.54
N VAL A 739 -53.52 -29.78 -50.80
CA VAL A 739 -53.65 -28.35 -51.15
C VAL A 739 -54.98 -27.80 -50.66
N ALA A 740 -56.10 -28.48 -50.96
CA ALA A 740 -57.42 -28.07 -50.52
C ALA A 740 -57.53 -28.02 -48.99
N GLN A 741 -56.95 -29.02 -48.30
CA GLN A 741 -56.90 -29.06 -46.84
C GLN A 741 -56.14 -27.86 -46.25
N ARG A 742 -54.94 -27.55 -46.77
CA ARG A 742 -54.12 -26.43 -46.26
C ARG A 742 -54.71 -25.07 -46.58
N LEU A 743 -55.37 -24.91 -47.73
CA LEU A 743 -56.09 -23.67 -48.05
C LEU A 743 -57.29 -23.45 -47.11
N ALA A 744 -58.01 -24.50 -46.75
CA ALA A 744 -59.09 -24.42 -45.76
C ALA A 744 -58.57 -24.05 -44.37
N GLU A 745 -57.45 -24.64 -43.95
CA GLU A 745 -56.78 -24.28 -42.71
C GLU A 745 -56.30 -22.83 -42.70
N LEU A 746 -55.62 -22.38 -43.78
CA LEU A 746 -55.17 -21.00 -43.92
C LEU A 746 -56.35 -20.02 -43.86
N LYS A 747 -57.45 -20.30 -44.56
CA LYS A 747 -58.66 -19.49 -44.51
C LYS A 747 -59.24 -19.39 -43.09
N SER A 748 -59.28 -20.51 -42.37
CA SER A 748 -59.74 -20.51 -40.98
C SER A 748 -58.86 -19.64 -40.10
N GLN A 749 -57.54 -19.80 -40.17
CA GLN A 749 -56.61 -18.99 -39.37
C GLN A 749 -56.67 -17.51 -39.75
N LEU A 750 -56.85 -17.20 -41.04
CA LEU A 750 -56.92 -15.84 -41.54
C LEU A 750 -58.13 -15.07 -40.98
N ASN A 751 -59.27 -15.74 -40.77
CA ASN A 751 -60.47 -15.12 -40.19
C ASN A 751 -60.26 -14.63 -38.76
N ASP A 752 -59.36 -15.28 -38.02
CA ASP A 752 -59.03 -14.95 -36.63
C ASP A 752 -57.99 -13.82 -36.53
N MET A 753 -57.47 -13.32 -37.66
CA MET A 753 -56.47 -12.26 -37.75
C MET A 753 -57.12 -10.87 -37.91
N ASP A 754 -56.33 -9.83 -37.62
CA ASP A 754 -56.77 -8.44 -37.77
C ASP A 754 -57.08 -8.06 -39.23
N ASP A 755 -57.82 -6.95 -39.40
CA ASP A 755 -58.24 -6.46 -40.72
C ASP A 755 -57.06 -6.18 -41.66
N SER A 756 -55.90 -5.79 -41.12
CA SER A 756 -54.71 -5.46 -41.92
C SER A 756 -54.14 -6.72 -42.57
N VAL A 757 -53.91 -7.78 -41.78
CA VAL A 757 -53.38 -9.05 -42.28
C VAL A 757 -54.37 -9.71 -43.24
N ARG A 758 -55.68 -9.60 -42.98
CA ARG A 758 -56.73 -10.08 -43.88
C ARG A 758 -56.66 -9.44 -45.26
N LYS A 759 -56.56 -8.10 -45.34
CA LYS A 759 -56.44 -7.37 -46.61
C LYS A 759 -55.20 -7.77 -47.42
N GLU A 760 -54.12 -8.15 -46.75
CA GLU A 760 -52.89 -8.59 -47.41
C GLU A 760 -53.05 -9.99 -48.05
N TRP A 761 -53.70 -10.92 -47.34
CA TRP A 761 -53.74 -12.34 -47.72
C TRP A 761 -54.97 -12.75 -48.54
N GLU A 762 -56.10 -12.06 -48.41
CA GLU A 762 -57.34 -12.36 -49.14
C GLU A 762 -57.15 -12.42 -50.68
N PRO A 763 -56.41 -11.50 -51.33
CA PRO A 763 -56.19 -11.57 -52.77
C PRO A 763 -55.44 -12.84 -53.20
N TRP A 764 -54.40 -13.22 -52.45
CA TRP A 764 -53.62 -14.41 -52.74
C TRP A 764 -54.47 -15.67 -52.52
N LEU A 765 -55.22 -15.74 -51.41
CA LEU A 765 -56.09 -16.86 -51.10
C LEU A 765 -57.20 -17.05 -52.14
N ALA A 766 -57.77 -15.96 -52.66
CA ALA A 766 -58.78 -15.99 -53.71
C ALA A 766 -58.22 -16.56 -55.03
N ILE A 767 -56.96 -16.28 -55.36
CA ILE A 767 -56.28 -16.83 -56.54
C ILE A 767 -55.96 -18.31 -56.30
N ALA A 768 -55.35 -18.63 -55.16
CA ALA A 768 -54.90 -19.99 -54.82
C ALA A 768 -56.05 -20.98 -54.65
N SER A 769 -57.25 -20.52 -54.28
CA SER A 769 -58.44 -21.36 -54.07
C SER A 769 -59.25 -21.63 -55.35
N LYS A 770 -58.84 -21.11 -56.51
CA LYS A 770 -59.53 -21.42 -57.78
C LYS A 770 -59.35 -22.90 -58.12
N PRO A 771 -60.42 -23.60 -58.55
CA PRO A 771 -60.32 -25.01 -58.95
C PRO A 771 -59.34 -25.15 -60.10
N ILE A 772 -58.38 -26.06 -59.95
CA ILE A 772 -57.40 -26.39 -60.98
C ILE A 772 -58.17 -27.09 -62.10
N GLN A 773 -58.27 -26.45 -63.28
CA GLN A 773 -58.84 -27.08 -64.47
C GLN A 773 -57.93 -28.26 -64.84
N LYS A 774 -58.49 -29.47 -64.78
CA LYS A 774 -57.80 -30.72 -65.13
C LYS A 774 -57.41 -30.77 -66.60
#